data_AF-A0A434ADE9-F1
#
_entry.id   AF-A0A434ADE9-F1
#
_cell.length_a   1.000
_cell.length_b   1.000
_cell.length_c   1.000
_cell.angle_alpha   90.00
_cell.angle_beta   90.00
_cell.angle_gamma   90.00
#
_symmetry.space_group_name_H-M   'P 1'
#
loop_
_entity.id
_entity.type
_entity.pdbx_description
1 polymer ?
#
loop_
_entity_poly.entity_id
_entity_poly.type
_entity_poly.pdbx_seq_one_letter_code
_entity_poly.pdbx_strand_id
1 'polypeptide(L)'
;MPFSFKHTALKFLKITGIVIAGILLLLFLIPLLFPGKVASEVKKIANERLDTRLDFTKSRLSFFTHFPSLTVSLDDLSMTGSAPFGNDTLLKAEQVAFGINLKRLIFDNEVKINKLYVSKAFINVMVNQKGQANYNIYIAPEDKKNQKDDAEEGTAIKLERIDLEDCHIKYNDRSAKILIDAKGFNYVGKGNLSEDIFDLNTDAKIDSVDFYYNRTAYLRKKEVRADLITRINTHALSFILQKNELRINKLPLQFTGLFTILRDGYKIDIKAASEKTTLKDLFSVMPPEYLTWMNETEISGNSDLLFTFKGDYNVAKKLKPDLAFNIKINKGAINYQNAPAPLTDFQMNLNAIMPSLDIEKLLINLNTLKFKVGEKDYFTAYLHSKGFTEMDVNASVKGALDLATVDAALGLTSLELKGILKTNIQARGTFSTSKKLFPKTIGGISLRNGWLKTESYPNPITDITFVANVLNKAGTFKDLIVSVAPASFAFEGNPVYVNATLSDFSDLAYNAKIKGELNVGRIYKVFSQKGVDITGYAKADLSLKGKQSYATTGQYDKLDNKGTIILKNIKATSELFPKAFFIKQGNFRFQNEKMWFEKFDASYGKSDFAINGYLLNTINYFLESNGTLSGDFNMKSRLINVDEFMALEKGENKDRNIEVEYAKEDHPKMSGVVIIPKNLNVGLRTNVDKVAYNGLILNKLAGKIGITKGNFYLEKTTFNIIDCIMGVDANYKDESPTSAHFDAHFTAKDFSVQRAYKEIPMFHDMVSAAEKAQGIISVDYNIKGDLNGNMGPIYESLEGGGVITLRDVQVKGLKLFDGISSQTGQKGLNNPDMQGIEINSTIDNNLVHIEPFTFTVAGFKPTIKGTTSFDGLLDLRMRLGLPLFGLIGFPIVITGTHEEPKIKIFSKTGQKINDAVYDEKNNKVIREEKVSKKKVK
;
A
#
# COMPACT_ATOMS: atom_id res chain seq x y z
N MET A 1 62.21 20.91 67.85
CA MET A 1 61.53 19.64 67.53
C MET A 1 61.37 19.53 66.02
N PRO A 2 62.04 18.60 65.32
CA PRO A 2 61.91 18.49 63.87
C PRO A 2 60.72 17.58 63.53
N PHE A 3 59.67 18.14 62.95
CA PHE A 3 58.57 17.35 62.37
C PHE A 3 59.08 16.69 61.08
N SER A 4 59.25 15.36 61.10
CA SER A 4 59.71 14.58 59.95
C SER A 4 58.63 14.53 58.85
N PHE A 5 58.84 15.29 57.77
CA PHE A 5 58.00 15.33 56.57
C PHE A 5 57.77 13.92 55.97
N LYS A 6 58.77 13.03 56.10
CA LYS A 6 58.73 11.64 55.63
C LYS A 6 57.70 10.81 56.39
N HIS A 7 57.50 11.08 57.68
CA HIS A 7 56.57 10.33 58.53
C HIS A 7 55.11 10.77 58.31
N THR A 8 54.88 12.05 58.06
CA THR A 8 53.55 12.58 57.71
C THR A 8 53.12 12.12 56.30
N ALA A 9 54.03 12.12 55.33
CA ALA A 9 53.77 11.60 53.98
C ALA A 9 53.46 10.09 53.96
N LEU A 10 54.19 9.28 54.74
CA LEU A 10 53.88 7.84 54.87
C LEU A 10 52.54 7.58 55.56
N LYS A 11 52.18 8.41 56.57
CA LYS A 11 50.91 8.31 57.27
C LYS A 11 49.75 8.71 56.36
N PHE A 12 49.94 9.75 55.55
CA PHE A 12 49.00 10.16 54.51
C PHE A 12 48.84 9.06 53.44
N LEU A 13 49.92 8.53 52.87
CA LEU A 13 49.88 7.42 51.90
C LEU A 13 49.24 6.15 52.48
N LYS A 14 49.49 5.81 53.75
CA LYS A 14 48.79 4.70 54.43
C LYS A 14 47.30 4.97 54.59
N ILE A 15 46.92 6.16 55.03
CA ILE A 15 45.50 6.54 55.18
C ILE A 15 44.81 6.54 53.81
N THR A 16 45.41 7.17 52.79
CA THR A 16 44.90 7.16 51.41
C THR A 16 44.82 5.75 50.86
N GLY A 17 45.84 4.90 51.08
CA GLY A 17 45.84 3.50 50.65
C GLY A 17 44.75 2.67 51.34
N ILE A 18 44.54 2.84 52.65
CA ILE A 18 43.45 2.18 53.41
C ILE A 18 42.08 2.68 52.93
N VAL A 19 41.94 3.98 52.66
CA VAL A 19 40.69 4.57 52.14
C VAL A 19 40.39 4.04 50.74
N ILE A 20 41.37 3.98 49.83
CA ILE A 20 41.20 3.42 48.48
C ILE A 20 40.86 1.94 48.55
N ALA A 21 41.59 1.16 49.36
CA ALA A 21 41.32 -0.26 49.55
C ALA A 21 39.92 -0.48 50.16
N GLY A 22 39.50 0.35 51.10
CA GLY A 22 38.15 0.34 51.69
C GLY A 22 37.07 0.66 50.67
N ILE A 23 37.28 1.65 49.80
CA ILE A 23 36.35 1.98 48.71
C ILE A 23 36.25 0.82 47.71
N LEU A 24 37.38 0.25 47.29
CA LEU A 24 37.39 -0.90 46.37
C LEU A 24 36.70 -2.13 46.98
N LEU A 25 36.91 -2.38 48.28
CA LEU A 25 36.22 -3.42 49.03
C LEU A 25 34.71 -3.17 49.08
N LEU A 26 34.27 -1.93 49.34
CA LEU A 26 32.84 -1.57 49.35
C LEU A 26 32.20 -1.70 47.96
N LEU A 27 32.89 -1.29 46.89
CA LEU A 27 32.44 -1.47 45.51
C LEU A 27 32.27 -2.95 45.14
N PHE A 28 33.05 -3.84 45.75
CA PHE A 28 32.92 -5.28 45.60
C PHE A 28 31.82 -5.89 46.48
N LEU A 29 31.69 -5.44 47.73
CA LEU A 29 30.73 -5.99 48.70
C LEU A 29 29.28 -5.55 48.46
N ILE A 30 29.04 -4.29 48.07
CA ILE A 30 27.68 -3.76 47.88
C ILE A 30 26.87 -4.58 46.85
N PRO A 31 27.41 -4.93 45.66
CA PRO A 31 26.69 -5.78 44.71
C PRO A 31 26.37 -7.20 45.21
N LEU A 32 27.14 -7.75 46.17
CA LEU A 32 26.93 -9.07 46.75
C LEU A 32 25.80 -9.08 47.80
N LEU A 33 25.53 -7.96 48.46
CA LEU A 33 24.53 -7.85 49.53
C LEU A 33 23.09 -7.65 49.02
N PHE A 34 22.90 -7.15 47.79
CA PHE A 34 21.58 -6.73 47.27
C PHE A 34 21.10 -7.35 45.92
N PRO A 35 21.67 -8.40 45.32
CA PRO A 35 21.34 -8.80 43.94
C PRO A 35 19.92 -9.36 43.80
N GLY A 36 19.46 -10.13 44.80
CA GLY A 36 18.16 -10.81 44.74
C GLY A 36 16.95 -9.89 44.85
N LYS A 37 17.01 -8.88 45.72
CA LYS A 37 15.87 -7.98 46.03
C LYS A 37 15.60 -6.97 44.91
N VAL A 38 16.65 -6.48 44.26
CA VAL A 38 16.51 -5.46 43.21
C VAL A 38 16.01 -6.08 41.91
N ALA A 39 16.52 -7.24 41.52
CA ALA A 39 16.07 -7.96 40.33
C ALA A 39 14.60 -8.40 40.43
N SER A 40 14.15 -8.86 41.60
CA SER A 40 12.75 -9.23 41.82
C SER A 40 11.80 -8.03 41.73
N GLU A 41 12.20 -6.87 42.27
CA GLU A 41 11.37 -5.66 42.24
C GLU A 41 11.24 -5.08 40.84
N VAL A 42 12.32 -5.07 40.04
CA VAL A 42 12.28 -4.64 38.64
C VAL A 42 11.36 -5.55 37.82
N LYS A 43 11.44 -6.87 38.01
CA LYS A 43 10.57 -7.84 37.32
C LYS A 43 9.10 -7.69 37.73
N LYS A 44 8.84 -7.43 39.02
CA LYS A 44 7.50 -7.17 39.54
C LYS A 44 6.89 -5.90 38.94
N ILE A 45 7.62 -4.78 38.96
CA ILE A 45 7.18 -3.51 38.37
C ILE A 45 6.92 -3.66 36.87
N ALA A 46 7.81 -4.35 36.14
CA ALA A 46 7.61 -4.60 34.71
C ALA A 46 6.33 -5.41 34.44
N ASN A 47 6.10 -6.50 35.19
CA ASN A 47 4.92 -7.34 35.01
C ASN A 47 3.60 -6.68 35.46
N GLU A 48 3.64 -5.78 36.45
CA GLU A 48 2.45 -5.05 36.94
C GLU A 48 2.10 -3.83 36.07
N ARG A 49 3.07 -3.27 35.33
CA ARG A 49 2.93 -1.99 34.61
C ARG A 49 3.03 -2.12 33.10
N LEU A 50 3.45 -3.26 32.56
CA LEU A 50 3.62 -3.46 31.13
C LEU A 50 2.75 -4.62 30.62
N ASP A 51 1.90 -4.35 29.63
CA ASP A 51 1.17 -5.34 28.83
C ASP A 51 2.09 -5.91 27.73
N THR A 52 3.11 -6.68 28.14
CA THR A 52 4.09 -7.27 27.22
C THR A 52 4.69 -8.55 27.80
N ARG A 53 5.12 -9.47 26.93
CA ARG A 53 5.94 -10.62 27.33
C ARG A 53 7.39 -10.16 27.41
N LEU A 54 7.91 -10.07 28.63
CA LEU A 54 9.29 -9.70 28.92
C LEU A 54 10.07 -10.92 29.44
N ASP A 55 11.13 -11.28 28.73
CA ASP A 55 12.05 -12.39 29.06
C ASP A 55 13.49 -11.89 29.12
N PHE A 56 14.32 -12.49 29.99
CA PHE A 56 15.76 -12.25 30.09
C PHE A 56 16.45 -13.48 30.73
N THR A 57 17.74 -13.70 30.45
CA THR A 57 18.45 -14.91 30.92
C THR A 57 18.97 -14.74 32.35
N LYS A 58 19.58 -13.60 32.65
CA LYS A 58 20.21 -13.30 33.94
C LYS A 58 20.01 -11.84 34.33
N SER A 59 19.96 -11.59 35.63
CA SER A 59 20.08 -10.25 36.20
C SER A 59 21.33 -10.17 37.07
N ARG A 60 22.08 -9.08 36.95
CA ARG A 60 23.31 -8.85 37.72
C ARG A 60 23.37 -7.40 38.19
N LEU A 61 23.78 -7.22 39.44
CA LEU A 61 24.07 -5.92 40.05
C LEU A 61 25.59 -5.72 39.99
N SER A 62 26.08 -4.60 39.44
CA SER A 62 27.53 -4.35 39.33
C SER A 62 27.87 -2.87 39.15
N PHE A 63 29.01 -2.46 39.72
CA PHE A 63 29.68 -1.18 39.43
C PHE A 63 30.60 -1.24 38.22
N PHE A 64 31.10 -2.44 37.87
CA PHE A 64 32.16 -2.61 36.88
C PHE A 64 31.62 -2.66 35.45
N THR A 65 30.33 -2.96 35.25
CA THR A 65 29.71 -2.95 33.91
C THR A 65 29.67 -1.53 33.34
N HIS A 66 29.24 -0.56 34.16
CA HIS A 66 29.01 0.83 33.74
C HIS A 66 29.61 1.80 34.76
N PHE A 67 30.91 1.66 35.05
CA PHE A 67 31.58 2.44 36.09
C PHE A 67 31.49 3.96 35.81
N PRO A 68 31.19 4.81 36.81
CA PRO A 68 31.06 4.51 38.25
C PRO A 68 29.64 4.16 38.72
N SER A 69 28.70 3.90 37.82
CA SER A 69 27.28 3.68 38.19
C SER A 69 27.06 2.25 38.70
N LEU A 70 26.35 2.11 39.81
CA LEU A 70 25.75 0.83 40.19
C LEU A 70 24.59 0.54 39.25
N THR A 71 24.67 -0.56 38.49
CA THR A 71 23.67 -0.91 37.49
C THR A 71 23.07 -2.28 37.75
N VAL A 72 21.77 -2.39 37.50
CA VAL A 72 21.06 -3.67 37.35
C VAL A 72 20.99 -3.95 35.87
N SER A 73 21.80 -4.87 35.38
CA SER A 73 21.76 -5.32 33.99
C SER A 73 20.92 -6.58 33.86
N LEU A 74 20.11 -6.61 32.80
CA LEU A 74 19.33 -7.73 32.32
C LEU A 74 19.99 -8.18 31.01
N ASP A 75 20.54 -9.39 31.02
CA ASP A 75 21.23 -9.97 29.86
C ASP A 75 20.22 -10.73 28.98
N ASP A 76 20.41 -10.66 27.66
CA ASP A 76 19.55 -11.26 26.62
C ASP A 76 18.06 -10.90 26.76
N LEU A 77 17.77 -9.61 27.00
CA LEU A 77 16.40 -9.13 27.17
C LEU A 77 15.61 -9.19 25.85
N SER A 78 14.39 -9.74 25.90
CA SER A 78 13.43 -9.75 24.80
C SER A 78 12.07 -9.27 25.28
N MET A 79 11.42 -8.42 24.49
CA MET A 79 10.12 -7.83 24.79
C MET A 79 9.25 -7.81 23.53
N THR A 80 8.00 -8.28 23.66
CA THR A 80 7.02 -8.23 22.56
C THR A 80 6.27 -6.90 22.51
N GLY A 81 5.59 -6.63 21.40
CA GLY A 81 4.70 -5.48 21.28
C GLY A 81 3.36 -5.63 22.01
N SER A 82 2.59 -4.54 22.06
CA SER A 82 1.16 -4.54 22.39
C SER A 82 0.31 -4.99 21.19
N ALA A 83 -0.97 -5.32 21.42
CA ALA A 83 -1.90 -5.61 20.33
C ALA A 83 -1.95 -4.48 19.28
N PRO A 84 -2.00 -4.77 17.97
CA PRO A 84 -2.16 -6.10 17.35
C PRO A 84 -0.84 -6.89 17.14
N PHE A 85 0.30 -6.34 17.57
CA PHE A 85 1.64 -6.90 17.35
C PHE A 85 2.16 -7.73 18.54
N GLY A 86 1.24 -8.41 19.26
CA GLY A 86 1.55 -9.11 20.51
C GLY A 86 2.54 -10.27 20.40
N ASN A 87 2.80 -10.74 19.18
CA ASN A 87 3.78 -11.80 18.89
C ASN A 87 5.04 -11.27 18.20
N ASP A 88 5.08 -9.98 17.86
CA ASP A 88 6.24 -9.36 17.22
C ASP A 88 7.19 -8.79 18.26
N THR A 89 8.48 -8.83 17.96
CA THR A 89 9.52 -8.22 18.80
C THR A 89 9.40 -6.71 18.74
N LEU A 90 9.27 -6.06 19.90
CA LEU A 90 9.42 -4.63 20.08
C LEU A 90 10.89 -4.28 20.40
N LEU A 91 11.51 -5.05 21.30
CA LEU A 91 12.91 -4.88 21.71
C LEU A 91 13.57 -6.26 21.91
N LYS A 92 14.77 -6.44 21.37
CA LYS A 92 15.66 -7.55 21.71
C LYS A 92 17.08 -7.02 21.88
N ALA A 93 17.70 -7.22 23.04
CA ALA A 93 18.99 -6.63 23.39
C ALA A 93 19.93 -7.66 24.03
N GLU A 94 21.23 -7.55 23.76
CA GLU A 94 22.25 -8.32 24.49
C GLU A 94 22.27 -7.91 25.97
N GLN A 95 22.11 -6.60 26.24
CA GLN A 95 21.99 -6.10 27.60
C GLN A 95 21.12 -4.84 27.67
N VAL A 96 20.26 -4.80 28.69
CA VAL A 96 19.59 -3.57 29.15
C VAL A 96 19.96 -3.35 30.61
N ALA A 97 20.52 -2.20 30.94
CA ALA A 97 20.93 -1.90 32.30
C ALA A 97 20.31 -0.60 32.84
N PHE A 98 19.85 -0.66 34.08
CA PHE A 98 19.28 0.47 34.80
C PHE A 98 20.25 0.94 35.88
N GLY A 99 20.68 2.20 35.82
CA GLY A 99 21.52 2.82 36.84
C GLY A 99 20.71 3.22 38.07
N ILE A 100 21.16 2.77 39.24
CA ILE A 100 20.55 3.08 40.53
C ILE A 100 21.18 4.34 41.14
N ASN A 101 20.35 5.22 41.69
CA ASN A 101 20.80 6.35 42.48
C ASN A 101 21.35 5.88 43.85
N LEU A 102 22.69 5.88 44.00
CA LEU A 102 23.39 5.44 45.22
C LEU A 102 23.01 6.22 46.48
N LYS A 103 22.79 7.54 46.34
CA LYS A 103 22.43 8.39 47.48
C LYS A 103 21.09 7.95 48.07
N ARG A 104 20.08 7.76 47.21
CA ARG A 104 18.75 7.27 47.61
C ARG A 104 18.81 5.85 48.17
N LEU A 105 19.62 4.98 47.55
CA LEU A 105 19.76 3.59 48.00
C LEU A 105 20.39 3.50 49.41
N ILE A 106 21.45 4.28 49.69
CA ILE A 106 22.19 4.19 50.95
C ILE A 106 21.52 4.97 52.08
N PHE A 107 21.00 6.17 51.82
CA PHE A 107 20.46 7.06 52.86
C PHE A 107 18.94 6.93 53.06
N ASP A 108 18.19 6.59 52.01
CA ASP A 108 16.73 6.54 52.03
C ASP A 108 16.17 5.11 51.88
N ASN A 109 17.06 4.12 51.67
CA ASN A 109 16.70 2.72 51.39
C ASN A 109 15.73 2.55 50.19
N GLU A 110 15.80 3.47 49.22
CA GLU A 110 14.88 3.56 48.08
C GLU A 110 15.61 3.30 46.75
N VAL A 111 15.05 2.43 45.91
CA VAL A 111 15.61 2.11 44.58
C VAL A 111 15.03 3.07 43.54
N LYS A 112 15.77 4.15 43.20
CA LYS A 112 15.42 5.04 42.07
C LYS A 112 16.33 4.81 40.88
N ILE A 113 15.73 4.58 39.71
CA ILE A 113 16.43 4.48 38.43
C ILE A 113 16.67 5.88 37.89
N ASN A 114 17.92 6.21 37.56
CA ASN A 114 18.28 7.49 36.95
C ASN A 114 19.14 7.38 35.68
N LYS A 115 19.52 6.17 35.26
CA LYS A 115 20.23 5.98 33.99
C LYS A 115 19.70 4.75 33.26
N LEU A 116 19.72 4.79 31.94
CA LEU A 116 19.39 3.68 31.06
C LEU A 116 20.57 3.40 30.14
N TYR A 117 21.00 2.15 30.06
CA TYR A 117 22.00 1.68 29.11
C TYR A 117 21.37 0.53 28.30
N VAL A 118 21.54 0.56 26.99
CA VAL A 118 21.06 -0.49 26.08
C VAL A 118 22.16 -0.78 25.09
N SER A 119 22.64 -2.03 25.06
CA SER A 119 23.74 -2.42 24.17
C SER A 119 23.27 -3.50 23.20
N LYS A 120 23.64 -3.32 21.92
CA LYS A 120 23.39 -4.24 20.80
C LYS A 120 21.93 -4.66 20.70
N ALA A 121 21.04 -3.67 20.66
CA ALA A 121 19.60 -3.92 20.63
C ALA A 121 18.98 -3.76 19.24
N PHE A 122 18.08 -4.67 18.90
CA PHE A 122 17.11 -4.48 17.83
C PHE A 122 15.81 -3.88 18.40
N ILE A 123 15.50 -2.65 18.01
CA ILE A 123 14.29 -1.91 18.39
C ILE A 123 13.41 -1.81 17.14
N ASN A 124 12.23 -2.41 17.18
CA ASN A 124 11.35 -2.53 16.03
C ASN A 124 9.98 -1.92 16.34
N VAL A 125 9.77 -0.69 15.92
CA VAL A 125 8.52 0.04 16.06
C VAL A 125 7.64 -0.21 14.84
N MET A 126 6.44 -0.71 15.08
CA MET A 126 5.47 -1.07 14.05
C MET A 126 4.14 -0.34 14.30
N VAL A 127 3.60 0.30 13.27
CA VAL A 127 2.28 0.92 13.27
C VAL A 127 1.47 0.36 12.10
N ASN A 128 0.29 -0.18 12.38
CA ASN A 128 -0.58 -0.74 11.34
C ASN A 128 -1.34 0.35 10.56
N GLN A 129 -2.13 -0.04 9.55
CA GLN A 129 -2.92 0.90 8.75
C GLN A 129 -3.96 1.69 9.58
N LYS A 130 -4.34 1.20 10.77
CA LYS A 130 -5.28 1.86 11.69
C LYS A 130 -4.58 2.82 12.68
N GLY A 131 -3.26 3.00 12.57
CA GLY A 131 -2.49 3.83 13.50
C GLY A 131 -2.20 3.19 14.86
N GLN A 132 -2.50 1.90 15.03
CA GLN A 132 -2.22 1.17 16.27
C GLN A 132 -0.75 0.77 16.28
N ALA A 133 -0.03 1.10 17.35
CA ALA A 133 1.41 0.89 17.48
C ALA A 133 1.77 -0.20 18.50
N ASN A 134 2.89 -0.87 18.29
CA ASN A 134 3.37 -1.95 19.16
C ASN A 134 4.06 -1.48 20.45
N TYR A 135 4.36 -0.19 20.60
CA TYR A 135 5.01 0.38 21.80
C TYR A 135 4.02 0.80 22.90
N ASN A 136 2.70 0.66 22.68
CA ASN A 136 1.65 1.03 23.64
C ASN A 136 1.53 -0.02 24.76
N ILE A 137 2.63 -0.30 25.46
CA ILE A 137 2.74 -1.38 26.44
C ILE A 137 2.46 -0.93 27.88
N TYR A 138 2.36 0.36 28.19
CA TYR A 138 2.18 0.83 29.56
C TYR A 138 0.71 0.74 30.03
N ILE A 139 0.49 0.16 31.21
CA ILE A 139 -0.82 0.09 31.88
C ILE A 139 -0.84 1.11 33.03
N ALA A 140 -1.70 2.12 32.93
CA ALA A 140 -1.94 3.06 34.02
C ALA A 140 -2.68 2.37 35.19
N PRO A 141 -2.35 2.68 36.46
CA PRO A 141 -3.14 2.20 37.61
C PRO A 141 -4.60 2.65 37.50
N GLU A 142 -5.55 1.82 37.90
CA GLU A 142 -6.94 2.25 38.05
C GLU A 142 -7.03 3.31 39.17
N ASP A 143 -7.54 4.49 38.83
CA ASP A 143 -7.84 5.55 39.79
C ASP A 143 -8.82 5.01 40.84
N LYS A 144 -8.32 4.70 42.05
CA LYS A 144 -9.16 4.65 43.23
C LYS A 144 -9.65 6.07 43.50
N LYS A 145 -10.82 6.42 42.94
CA LYS A 145 -11.61 7.58 43.36
C LYS A 145 -11.94 7.44 44.85
N ASN A 146 -11.08 7.97 45.71
CA ASN A 146 -11.36 8.64 46.99
C ASN A 146 -10.11 8.60 47.89
N GLN A 147 -9.21 9.55 47.69
CA GLN A 147 -8.53 10.26 48.79
C GLN A 147 -7.92 11.54 48.21
N LYS A 148 -8.40 12.69 48.70
CA LYS A 148 -7.68 13.97 48.63
C LYS A 148 -6.78 13.99 49.84
N ASP A 149 -5.48 13.92 49.60
CA ASP A 149 -4.34 14.44 50.36
C ASP A 149 -3.18 13.46 50.18
N ASP A 150 -2.05 14.06 49.83
CA ASP A 150 -0.85 13.49 49.21
C ASP A 150 -1.05 13.02 47.78
N ALA A 151 -0.54 13.82 46.84
CA ALA A 151 -0.15 13.33 45.54
C ALA A 151 0.84 12.18 45.80
N GLU A 152 0.39 10.93 45.73
CA GLU A 152 1.30 9.82 45.45
C GLU A 152 2.09 10.25 44.22
N GLU A 153 3.37 10.57 44.42
CA GLU A 153 4.35 10.73 43.35
C GLU A 153 4.37 9.41 42.59
N GLY A 154 3.43 9.23 41.67
CA GLY A 154 3.43 8.17 40.69
C GLY A 154 4.80 8.19 40.05
N THR A 155 5.47 7.04 40.10
CA THR A 155 6.89 6.81 39.85
C THR A 155 7.37 7.45 38.55
N ALA A 156 7.62 8.76 38.55
CA ALA A 156 8.21 9.47 37.44
C ALA A 156 9.63 8.92 37.29
N ILE A 157 9.89 8.21 36.22
CA ILE A 157 11.22 7.69 35.88
C ILE A 157 12.14 8.91 35.67
N LYS A 158 12.91 9.29 36.69
CA LYS A 158 13.81 10.45 36.70
C LYS A 158 15.14 10.10 36.01
N LEU A 159 15.14 9.98 34.68
CA LEU A 159 16.34 9.68 33.91
C LEU A 159 17.25 10.92 33.76
N GLU A 160 18.53 10.76 34.10
CA GLU A 160 19.59 11.76 33.93
C GLU A 160 20.47 11.44 32.70
N ARG A 161 20.55 10.16 32.31
CA ARG A 161 21.38 9.69 31.20
C ARG A 161 20.74 8.50 30.48
N ILE A 162 20.81 8.51 29.16
CA ILE A 162 20.45 7.39 28.28
C ILE A 162 21.66 7.08 27.41
N ASP A 163 22.05 5.82 27.35
CA ASP A 163 23.15 5.31 26.54
C ASP A 163 22.63 4.18 25.66
N LEU A 164 22.78 4.32 24.34
CA LEU A 164 22.47 3.29 23.36
C LEU A 164 23.77 2.98 22.65
N GLU A 165 24.19 1.72 22.65
CA GLU A 165 25.45 1.28 22.07
C GLU A 165 25.16 0.24 20.98
N ASP A 166 25.61 0.51 19.76
CA ASP A 166 25.48 -0.39 18.60
C ASP A 166 24.06 -0.93 18.36
N CYS A 167 23.05 -0.06 18.45
CA CYS A 167 21.65 -0.44 18.27
C CYS A 167 21.20 -0.43 16.80
N HIS A 168 20.19 -1.24 16.48
CA HIS A 168 19.45 -1.24 15.22
C HIS A 168 18.01 -0.81 15.50
N ILE A 169 17.63 0.38 15.02
CA ILE A 169 16.29 0.94 15.17
C ILE A 169 15.56 0.88 13.83
N LYS A 170 14.41 0.19 13.80
CA LYS A 170 13.51 0.14 12.66
C LYS A 170 12.16 0.74 13.05
N TYR A 171 11.72 1.76 12.34
CA TYR A 171 10.40 2.38 12.52
C TYR A 171 9.59 2.22 11.24
N ASN A 172 8.52 1.43 11.29
CA ASN A 172 7.66 1.10 10.16
C ASN A 172 6.23 1.51 10.45
N ASP A 173 5.81 2.65 9.89
CA ASP A 173 4.45 3.17 10.01
C ASP A 173 3.69 2.99 8.69
N ARG A 174 2.79 1.99 8.67
CA ARG A 174 1.96 1.69 7.50
C ARG A 174 0.83 2.71 7.30
N SER A 175 0.41 3.41 8.36
CA SER A 175 -0.62 4.48 8.28
C SER A 175 -0.07 5.73 7.61
N ALA A 176 1.17 6.09 7.92
CA ALA A 176 1.88 7.23 7.32
C ALA A 176 2.70 6.85 6.07
N LYS A 177 2.82 5.56 5.76
CA LYS A 177 3.65 4.99 4.68
C LYS A 177 5.14 5.33 4.83
N ILE A 178 5.64 5.36 6.07
CA ILE A 178 7.01 5.74 6.42
C ILE A 178 7.79 4.50 6.90
N LEU A 179 9.03 4.36 6.43
CA LEU A 179 10.00 3.41 6.98
C LEU A 179 11.33 4.12 7.24
N ILE A 180 11.83 4.01 8.47
CA ILE A 180 13.19 4.41 8.86
C ILE A 180 13.94 3.16 9.32
N ASP A 181 15.16 2.97 8.82
CA ASP A 181 16.05 1.88 9.21
C ASP A 181 17.43 2.46 9.58
N ALA A 182 17.75 2.47 10.87
CA ALA A 182 18.98 3.04 11.43
C ALA A 182 19.83 1.94 12.08
N LYS A 183 21.06 1.75 11.61
CA LYS A 183 21.99 0.69 12.04
C LYS A 183 23.27 1.29 12.63
N GLY A 184 23.89 0.58 13.58
CA GLY A 184 25.06 1.07 14.31
C GLY A 184 24.73 2.36 15.07
N PHE A 185 23.53 2.42 15.65
CA PHE A 185 23.02 3.58 16.36
C PHE A 185 23.64 3.65 17.75
N ASN A 186 24.58 4.58 17.90
CA ASN A 186 25.22 4.92 19.16
C ASN A 186 24.70 6.29 19.60
N TYR A 187 24.26 6.41 20.84
CA TYR A 187 23.64 7.62 21.36
C TYR A 187 23.89 7.77 22.85
N VAL A 188 24.34 8.95 23.26
CA VAL A 188 24.45 9.37 24.66
C VAL A 188 23.63 10.64 24.83
N GLY A 189 22.51 10.52 25.54
CA GLY A 189 21.71 11.65 26.01
C GLY A 189 21.97 11.93 27.48
N LYS A 190 22.30 13.18 27.84
CA LYS A 190 22.46 13.63 29.23
C LYS A 190 21.59 14.86 29.49
N GLY A 191 20.75 14.80 30.50
CA GLY A 191 19.87 15.91 30.87
C GLY A 191 19.01 15.52 32.06
N ASN A 192 18.65 16.48 32.90
CA ASN A 192 17.81 16.20 34.06
C ASN A 192 16.33 16.16 33.64
N LEU A 193 15.85 15.00 33.19
CA LEU A 193 14.46 14.80 32.72
C LEU A 193 13.42 14.98 33.83
N SER A 194 13.84 15.19 35.09
CA SER A 194 12.95 15.46 36.21
C SER A 194 12.64 16.94 36.43
N GLU A 195 13.40 17.84 35.81
CA GLU A 195 13.09 19.27 35.80
C GLU A 195 12.12 19.59 34.68
N ASP A 196 11.31 20.62 34.88
CA ASP A 196 10.42 21.08 33.83
C ASP A 196 11.15 21.79 32.68
N ILE A 197 12.33 22.34 32.97
CA ILE A 197 13.21 22.97 31.98
C ILE A 197 14.63 22.45 32.17
N PHE A 198 15.17 21.80 31.15
CA PHE A 198 16.52 21.24 31.20
C PHE A 198 17.18 21.27 29.81
N ASP A 199 18.50 21.26 29.80
CA ASP A 199 19.27 21.04 28.57
C ASP A 199 19.55 19.55 28.41
N LEU A 200 19.19 19.01 27.24
CA LEU A 200 19.53 17.67 26.79
C LEU A 200 20.74 17.77 25.86
N ASN A 201 21.87 17.30 26.35
CA ASN A 201 23.09 17.13 25.58
C ASN A 201 23.03 15.77 24.90
N THR A 202 23.07 15.76 23.57
CA THR A 202 23.04 14.55 22.75
C THR A 202 24.35 14.43 21.99
N ASP A 203 25.03 13.31 22.16
CA ASP A 203 26.06 12.82 21.24
C ASP A 203 25.48 11.60 20.53
N ALA A 204 25.43 11.61 19.21
CA ALA A 204 24.95 10.48 18.44
C ALA A 204 25.87 10.18 17.25
N LYS A 205 26.13 8.90 17.04
CA LYS A 205 26.81 8.37 15.86
C LYS A 205 25.96 7.24 15.30
N ILE A 206 25.54 7.38 14.05
CA ILE A 206 24.74 6.39 13.35
C ILE A 206 25.52 5.99 12.09
N ASP A 207 25.89 4.71 12.01
CA ASP A 207 26.70 4.23 10.88
C ASP A 207 25.89 4.21 9.57
N SER A 208 24.58 3.96 9.64
CA SER A 208 23.71 3.97 8.45
C SER A 208 22.27 4.34 8.79
N VAL A 209 21.73 5.37 8.14
CA VAL A 209 20.31 5.72 8.13
C VAL A 209 19.71 5.59 6.73
N ASP A 210 18.61 4.86 6.64
CA ASP A 210 17.72 4.83 5.47
C ASP A 210 16.35 5.45 5.82
N PHE A 211 15.77 6.17 4.87
CA PHE A 211 14.41 6.72 4.97
C PHE A 211 13.64 6.46 3.67
N TYR A 212 12.46 5.85 3.82
CA TYR A 212 11.54 5.56 2.72
C TYR A 212 10.17 6.19 3.01
N TYR A 213 9.58 6.77 1.96
CA TYR A 213 8.19 7.22 1.97
C TYR A 213 7.47 6.60 0.78
N ASN A 214 6.34 5.94 1.03
CA ASN A 214 5.58 5.20 0.01
C ASN A 214 6.48 4.26 -0.82
N ARG A 215 7.36 3.50 -0.13
CA ARG A 215 8.39 2.59 -0.69
C ARG A 215 9.48 3.25 -1.54
N THR A 216 9.42 4.56 -1.74
CA THR A 216 10.46 5.31 -2.43
C THR A 216 11.55 5.66 -1.43
N ALA A 217 12.79 5.27 -1.73
CA ALA A 217 13.93 5.60 -0.89
C ALA A 217 14.34 7.06 -1.12
N TYR A 218 14.32 7.88 -0.08
CA TYR A 218 14.74 9.28 -0.12
C TYR A 218 16.15 9.48 0.49
N LEU A 219 16.50 8.68 1.51
CA LEU A 219 17.85 8.61 2.07
C LEU A 219 18.28 7.15 2.14
N ARG A 220 19.53 6.87 1.79
CA ARG A 220 20.13 5.53 1.87
C ARG A 220 21.57 5.61 2.37
N LYS A 221 21.87 4.73 3.34
CA LYS A 221 23.17 4.50 3.96
C LYS A 221 23.93 5.78 4.27
N LYS A 222 23.27 6.69 4.98
CA LYS A 222 23.90 7.94 5.43
C LYS A 222 24.53 7.75 6.79
N GLU A 223 25.83 8.03 6.89
CA GLU A 223 26.50 8.15 8.18
C GLU A 223 26.09 9.49 8.78
N VAL A 224 25.66 9.48 10.03
CA VAL A 224 25.23 10.66 10.75
C VAL A 224 26.03 10.78 12.03
N ARG A 225 26.62 11.95 12.26
CA ARG A 225 27.15 12.35 13.57
C ARG A 225 26.44 13.59 14.03
N ALA A 226 25.99 13.61 15.26
CA ALA A 226 25.24 14.71 15.82
C ALA A 226 25.76 15.05 17.22
N ASP A 227 26.15 16.30 17.42
CA ASP A 227 26.38 16.90 18.73
C ASP A 227 25.35 18.02 18.89
N LEU A 228 24.36 17.78 19.76
CA LEU A 228 23.17 18.60 19.90
C LEU A 228 23.02 19.08 21.35
N ILE A 229 22.73 20.37 21.52
CA ILE A 229 22.25 20.93 22.80
C ILE A 229 20.82 21.40 22.59
N THR A 230 19.88 20.64 23.17
CA THR A 230 18.45 20.90 23.07
C THR A 230 17.90 21.28 24.43
N ARG A 231 17.44 22.53 24.60
CA ARG A 231 16.69 22.93 25.79
C ARG A 231 15.25 22.46 25.66
N ILE A 232 14.82 21.59 26.57
CA ILE A 232 13.47 21.06 26.63
C ILE A 232 12.73 21.81 27.75
N ASN A 233 11.52 22.26 27.46
CA ASN A 233 10.59 22.84 28.42
C ASN A 233 9.30 22.02 28.36
N THR A 234 9.02 21.22 29.39
CA THR A 234 7.86 20.32 29.45
C THR A 234 6.55 21.07 29.72
N HIS A 235 6.57 22.22 30.39
CA HIS A 235 5.39 23.08 30.58
C HIS A 235 4.91 23.71 29.28
N ALA A 236 5.83 24.29 28.52
CA ALA A 236 5.56 24.92 27.23
C ALA A 236 5.60 23.92 26.07
N LEU A 237 5.95 22.65 26.34
CA LEU A 237 6.23 21.59 25.35
C LEU A 237 7.15 22.07 24.21
N SER A 238 8.23 22.76 24.58
CA SER A 238 9.13 23.45 23.66
C SER A 238 10.54 22.88 23.66
N PHE A 239 11.15 22.80 22.48
CA PHE A 239 12.47 22.27 22.20
C PHE A 239 13.28 23.36 21.49
N ILE A 240 14.26 23.94 22.18
CA ILE A 240 15.12 25.00 21.64
C ILE A 240 16.48 24.40 21.30
N LEU A 241 16.82 24.46 20.04
CA LEU A 241 17.99 23.88 19.42
C LEU A 241 19.07 24.96 19.41
N GLN A 242 19.89 25.00 20.46
CA GLN A 242 20.78 26.13 20.76
C GLN A 242 22.03 26.15 19.88
N LYS A 243 22.74 25.02 19.87
CA LYS A 243 23.94 24.81 19.08
C LYS A 243 23.94 23.34 18.69
N ASN A 244 23.87 23.08 17.40
CA ASN A 244 23.81 21.72 16.89
C ASN A 244 24.72 21.58 15.70
N GLU A 245 25.69 20.70 15.82
CA GLU A 245 26.60 20.33 14.76
C GLU A 245 26.20 18.94 14.27
N LEU A 246 25.65 18.90 13.07
CA LEU A 246 25.29 17.67 12.38
C LEU A 246 26.30 17.46 11.26
N ARG A 247 26.85 16.26 11.14
CA ARG A 247 27.65 15.85 10.01
C ARG A 247 26.98 14.70 9.31
N ILE A 248 26.52 14.94 8.07
CA ILE A 248 26.00 13.89 7.20
C ILE A 248 27.14 13.51 6.26
N ASN A 249 27.67 12.31 6.41
CA ASN A 249 28.91 11.88 5.77
C ASN A 249 30.06 12.90 6.03
N LYS A 250 30.45 13.69 5.02
CA LYS A 250 31.47 14.75 5.15
C LYS A 250 30.88 16.15 5.23
N LEU A 251 29.59 16.34 4.92
CA LEU A 251 28.95 17.65 4.91
C LEU A 251 28.70 18.15 6.34
N PRO A 252 29.35 19.23 6.79
CA PRO A 252 29.01 19.87 8.05
C PRO A 252 27.73 20.70 7.89
N LEU A 253 26.81 20.52 8.82
CA LEU A 253 25.55 21.26 8.91
C LEU A 253 25.45 21.84 10.31
N GLN A 254 25.39 23.17 10.37
CA GLN A 254 25.04 23.87 11.58
C GLN A 254 23.52 24.05 11.61
N PHE A 255 22.89 23.58 12.67
CA PHE A 255 21.45 23.57 12.83
C PHE A 255 21.06 24.33 14.10
N THR A 256 20.10 25.22 13.97
CA THR A 256 19.49 25.94 15.10
C THR A 256 17.99 26.02 14.89
N GLY A 257 17.26 26.23 15.97
CA GLY A 257 15.82 26.37 15.85
C GLY A 257 14.99 26.21 17.10
N LEU A 258 13.69 26.16 16.87
CA LEU A 258 12.64 26.01 17.85
C LEU A 258 11.61 25.02 17.32
N PHE A 259 11.18 24.09 18.15
CA PHE A 259 10.00 23.28 17.93
C PHE A 259 9.13 23.35 19.18
N THR A 260 7.90 23.82 19.08
CA THR A 260 6.98 23.92 20.22
C THR A 260 5.68 23.20 19.90
N ILE A 261 5.26 22.29 20.76
CA ILE A 261 3.97 21.63 20.66
C ILE A 261 2.93 22.57 21.28
N LEU A 262 1.91 22.90 20.49
CA LEU A 262 0.79 23.74 20.88
C LEU A 262 -0.46 22.85 21.04
N ARG A 263 -1.46 23.34 21.78
CA ARG A 263 -2.74 22.63 21.96
C ARG A 263 -3.35 22.12 20.64
N ASP A 264 -3.28 22.95 19.59
CA ASP A 264 -3.89 22.70 18.29
C ASP A 264 -2.87 22.60 17.15
N GLY A 265 -1.59 22.29 17.45
CA GLY A 265 -0.57 22.25 16.41
C GLY A 265 0.89 22.31 16.88
N TYR A 266 1.77 22.82 16.03
CA TYR A 266 3.20 22.98 16.30
C TYR A 266 3.68 24.35 15.84
N LYS A 267 4.64 24.94 16.54
CA LYS A 267 5.43 26.06 16.05
C LYS A 267 6.81 25.56 15.69
N ILE A 268 7.25 25.83 14.47
CA ILE A 268 8.50 25.31 13.93
C ILE A 268 9.33 26.50 13.44
N ASP A 269 10.61 26.55 13.79
CA ASP A 269 11.57 27.50 13.23
C ASP A 269 12.92 26.81 13.18
N ILE A 270 13.19 26.09 12.09
CA ILE A 270 14.40 25.31 11.89
C ILE A 270 15.22 25.98 10.80
N LYS A 271 16.50 26.22 11.07
CA LYS A 271 17.51 26.65 10.10
C LYS A 271 18.68 25.68 10.14
N ALA A 272 19.02 25.11 8.99
CA ALA A 272 20.21 24.30 8.81
C ALA A 272 21.06 24.87 7.68
N ALA A 273 22.33 25.15 7.94
CA ALA A 273 23.22 25.77 6.98
C ALA A 273 24.58 25.07 6.91
N SER A 274 25.13 24.99 5.70
CA SER A 274 26.53 24.67 5.45
C SER A 274 27.13 25.86 4.70
N GLU A 275 27.91 26.69 5.40
CA GLU A 275 28.52 27.89 4.84
C GLU A 275 30.01 27.67 4.60
N LYS A 276 30.55 28.24 3.50
CA LYS A 276 31.98 28.13 3.14
C LYS A 276 32.44 26.68 3.01
N THR A 277 31.55 25.79 2.55
CA THR A 277 31.87 24.38 2.33
C THR A 277 32.41 24.14 0.92
N THR A 278 32.98 22.97 0.67
CA THR A 278 33.50 22.62 -0.65
C THR A 278 32.45 21.88 -1.47
N LEU A 279 32.53 22.00 -2.80
CA LEU A 279 31.67 21.22 -3.70
C LEU A 279 31.81 19.71 -3.46
N LYS A 280 33.00 19.27 -3.07
CA LYS A 280 33.30 17.88 -2.71
C LYS A 280 32.51 17.43 -1.47
N ASP A 281 32.39 18.27 -0.45
CA ASP A 281 31.62 17.95 0.75
C ASP A 281 30.12 17.90 0.47
N LEU A 282 29.61 18.79 -0.38
CA LEU A 282 28.20 18.76 -0.84
C LEU A 282 27.88 17.43 -1.56
N PHE A 283 28.74 17.00 -2.48
CA PHE A 283 28.58 15.75 -3.22
C PHE A 283 28.70 14.49 -2.34
N SER A 284 29.32 14.60 -1.15
CA SER A 284 29.40 13.47 -0.21
C SER A 284 28.04 12.99 0.31
N VAL A 285 26.98 13.79 0.19
CA VAL A 285 25.61 13.44 0.61
C VAL A 285 24.82 12.72 -0.48
N MET A 286 25.38 12.60 -1.70
CA MET A 286 24.74 11.82 -2.76
C MET A 286 24.55 10.34 -2.37
N PRO A 287 23.67 9.60 -3.06
CA PRO A 287 23.53 8.16 -2.85
C PRO A 287 24.89 7.41 -2.91
N PRO A 288 25.09 6.36 -2.10
CA PRO A 288 26.38 5.67 -1.96
C PRO A 288 27.01 5.20 -3.28
N GLU A 289 26.17 4.85 -4.26
CA GLU A 289 26.57 4.47 -5.62
C GLU A 289 27.45 5.52 -6.32
N TYR A 290 27.35 6.80 -5.96
CA TYR A 290 28.16 7.88 -6.54
C TYR A 290 29.45 8.17 -5.75
N LEU A 291 29.65 7.58 -4.57
CA LEU A 291 30.84 7.88 -3.75
C LEU A 291 32.12 7.24 -4.31
N THR A 292 32.02 6.10 -5.01
CA THR A 292 33.16 5.49 -5.71
C THR A 292 33.66 6.39 -6.83
N TRP A 293 32.74 6.93 -7.63
CA TRP A 293 33.04 7.91 -8.67
C TRP A 293 33.82 9.11 -8.12
N MET A 294 33.46 9.61 -6.93
CA MET A 294 34.19 10.72 -6.29
C MET A 294 35.65 10.40 -5.93
N ASN A 295 36.04 9.13 -5.76
CA ASN A 295 37.44 8.76 -5.49
C ASN A 295 38.32 8.88 -6.75
N GLU A 296 37.72 8.74 -7.92
CA GLU A 296 38.36 8.85 -9.23
C GLU A 296 38.19 10.26 -9.85
N THR A 297 37.59 11.19 -9.10
CA THR A 297 37.25 12.52 -9.59
C THR A 297 37.88 13.60 -8.73
N GLU A 298 38.63 14.50 -9.37
CA GLU A 298 39.04 15.75 -8.75
C GLU A 298 37.90 16.76 -8.83
N ILE A 299 37.32 17.07 -7.67
CA ILE A 299 36.23 18.03 -7.52
C ILE A 299 36.77 19.24 -6.75
N SER A 300 36.67 20.42 -7.36
CA SER A 300 37.01 21.69 -6.72
C SER A 300 35.90 22.73 -6.87
N GLY A 301 35.96 23.78 -6.07
CA GLY A 301 34.96 24.84 -6.04
C GLY A 301 34.29 24.99 -4.68
N ASN A 302 33.61 26.12 -4.50
CA ASN A 302 32.96 26.47 -3.26
C ASN A 302 31.46 26.24 -3.37
N SER A 303 30.85 25.77 -2.30
CA SER A 303 29.40 25.67 -2.21
C SER A 303 28.85 26.18 -0.88
N ASP A 304 27.63 26.69 -0.93
CA ASP A 304 26.85 27.05 0.24
C ASP A 304 25.47 26.36 0.16
N LEU A 305 24.98 25.90 1.30
CA LEU A 305 23.68 25.26 1.46
C LEU A 305 22.90 25.96 2.58
N LEU A 306 21.63 26.30 2.33
CA LEU A 306 20.73 26.77 3.37
C LEU A 306 19.36 26.11 3.24
N PHE A 307 18.96 25.44 4.31
CA PHE A 307 17.64 24.87 4.50
C PHE A 307 16.92 25.63 5.63
N THR A 308 15.66 25.98 5.42
CA THR A 308 14.81 26.56 6.46
C THR A 308 13.45 25.89 6.45
N PHE A 309 12.90 25.63 7.64
CA PHE A 309 11.56 25.13 7.82
C PHE A 309 10.89 25.88 8.97
N LYS A 310 10.00 26.82 8.64
CA LYS A 310 9.56 27.86 9.59
C LYS A 310 8.08 28.18 9.46
N GLY A 311 7.37 28.24 10.58
CA GLY A 311 5.99 28.67 10.67
C GLY A 311 5.18 27.81 11.65
N ASP A 312 3.94 28.21 11.86
CA ASP A 312 3.00 27.45 12.66
C ASP A 312 2.31 26.39 11.79
N TYR A 313 2.24 25.16 12.29
CA TYR A 313 1.38 24.11 11.78
C TYR A 313 0.14 24.04 12.67
N ASN A 314 -1.05 24.28 12.13
CA ASN A 314 -2.30 24.16 12.86
C ASN A 314 -3.42 23.73 11.91
N VAL A 315 -3.98 22.54 12.14
CA VAL A 315 -4.99 21.95 11.24
C VAL A 315 -6.28 22.77 11.24
N ALA A 316 -6.76 23.20 12.41
CA ALA A 316 -8.00 23.95 12.54
C ALA A 316 -7.93 25.34 11.89
N LYS A 317 -6.78 26.01 12.01
CA LYS A 317 -6.51 27.33 11.41
C LYS A 317 -5.96 27.25 9.99
N LYS A 318 -5.77 26.04 9.44
CA LYS A 318 -5.15 25.77 8.13
C LYS A 318 -3.77 26.43 7.98
N LEU A 319 -3.01 26.52 9.06
CA LEU A 319 -1.64 27.02 9.05
C LEU A 319 -0.68 25.88 8.78
N LYS A 320 0.31 26.13 7.95
CA LYS A 320 1.40 25.20 7.63
C LYS A 320 2.70 26.01 7.55
N PRO A 321 3.84 25.38 7.89
CA PRO A 321 5.15 26.02 7.82
C PRO A 321 5.62 26.25 6.38
N ASP A 322 6.52 27.21 6.18
CA ASP A 322 7.24 27.45 4.94
C ASP A 322 8.49 26.57 4.89
N LEU A 323 8.78 26.00 3.72
CA LEU A 323 10.01 25.25 3.45
C LEU A 323 10.86 26.04 2.45
N ALA A 324 12.16 26.21 2.71
CA ALA A 324 13.06 26.83 1.74
C ALA A 324 14.39 26.10 1.65
N PHE A 325 14.96 26.10 0.45
CA PHE A 325 16.19 25.43 0.11
C PHE A 325 17.02 26.28 -0.84
N ASN A 326 18.29 26.48 -0.53
CA ASN A 326 19.20 27.29 -1.32
C ASN A 326 20.48 26.51 -1.56
N ILE A 327 20.91 26.44 -2.82
CA ILE A 327 22.23 25.95 -3.20
C ILE A 327 22.93 27.04 -4.00
N LYS A 328 24.16 27.34 -3.60
CA LYS A 328 25.08 28.14 -4.39
C LYS A 328 26.34 27.33 -4.66
N ILE A 329 26.76 27.24 -5.92
CA ILE A 329 28.03 26.66 -6.35
C ILE A 329 28.76 27.72 -7.17
N ASN A 330 30.02 28.00 -6.82
CA ASN A 330 30.86 28.96 -7.53
C ASN A 330 32.22 28.35 -7.86
N LYS A 331 32.72 28.65 -9.07
CA LYS A 331 34.02 28.18 -9.55
C LYS A 331 34.17 26.65 -9.43
N GLY A 332 33.09 25.92 -9.68
CA GLY A 332 33.12 24.46 -9.66
C GLY A 332 33.90 23.91 -10.85
N ALA A 333 34.68 22.87 -10.60
CA ALA A 333 35.29 22.06 -11.65
C ALA A 333 35.23 20.58 -11.26
N ILE A 334 35.03 19.74 -12.27
CA ILE A 334 34.96 18.28 -12.15
C ILE A 334 35.92 17.73 -13.20
N ASN A 335 36.92 16.99 -12.74
CA ASN A 335 37.94 16.37 -13.57
C ASN A 335 38.01 14.88 -13.22
N TYR A 336 37.29 14.07 -13.98
CA TYR A 336 37.34 12.61 -13.86
C TYR A 336 38.65 12.07 -14.44
N GLN A 337 39.22 11.03 -13.83
CA GLN A 337 40.47 10.43 -14.30
C GLN A 337 40.41 10.04 -15.79
N ASN A 338 41.45 10.40 -16.53
CA ASN A 338 41.59 10.15 -17.97
C ASN A 338 40.53 10.81 -18.87
N ALA A 339 39.75 11.76 -18.35
CA ALA A 339 38.84 12.54 -19.17
C ALA A 339 39.61 13.36 -20.23
N PRO A 340 39.12 13.47 -21.48
CA PRO A 340 39.77 14.24 -22.55
C PRO A 340 39.73 15.75 -22.28
N ALA A 341 38.73 16.20 -21.52
CA ALA A 341 38.59 17.58 -21.07
C ALA A 341 37.82 17.64 -19.75
N PRO A 342 38.18 18.55 -18.82
CA PRO A 342 37.43 18.72 -17.58
C PRO A 342 36.14 19.51 -17.80
N LEU A 343 35.18 19.32 -16.89
CA LEU A 343 34.04 20.22 -16.74
C LEU A 343 34.49 21.41 -15.89
N THR A 344 34.33 22.61 -16.42
CA THR A 344 34.80 23.87 -15.81
C THR A 344 33.70 24.93 -15.80
N ASP A 345 33.97 26.05 -15.15
CA ASP A 345 33.03 27.17 -15.00
C ASP A 345 31.68 26.75 -14.41
N PHE A 346 31.64 25.66 -13.61
CA PHE A 346 30.40 25.18 -13.03
C PHE A 346 29.91 26.18 -11.99
N GLN A 347 28.78 26.80 -12.31
CA GLN A 347 28.13 27.77 -11.46
C GLN A 347 26.64 27.44 -11.40
N MET A 348 26.12 27.34 -10.18
CA MET A 348 24.71 27.10 -9.91
C MET A 348 24.24 28.04 -8.81
N ASN A 349 23.11 28.72 -9.02
CA ASN A 349 22.44 29.50 -7.98
C ASN A 349 20.95 29.18 -8.02
N LEU A 350 20.53 28.32 -7.10
CA LEU A 350 19.18 27.80 -6.96
C LEU A 350 18.61 28.25 -5.62
N ASN A 351 17.44 28.89 -5.66
CA ASN A 351 16.61 29.18 -4.51
C ASN A 351 15.22 28.56 -4.76
N ALA A 352 14.78 27.67 -3.88
CA ALA A 352 13.47 27.05 -3.92
C ALA A 352 12.73 27.36 -2.61
N ILE A 353 11.50 27.84 -2.69
CA ILE A 353 10.68 28.20 -1.52
C ILE A 353 9.28 27.62 -1.72
N MET A 354 8.78 26.87 -0.76
CA MET A 354 7.42 26.33 -0.73
C MET A 354 6.69 26.90 0.48
N PRO A 355 6.04 28.07 0.33
CA PRO A 355 5.27 28.68 1.41
C PRO A 355 4.13 27.77 1.86
N SER A 356 3.93 27.67 3.16
CA SER A 356 2.85 26.90 3.79
C SER A 356 2.79 25.43 3.37
N LEU A 357 3.93 24.82 3.00
CA LEU A 357 4.00 23.49 2.38
C LEU A 357 2.97 23.31 1.25
N ASP A 358 2.69 24.39 0.52
CA ASP A 358 1.74 24.44 -0.56
C ASP A 358 2.50 24.42 -1.88
N ILE A 359 2.43 23.29 -2.59
CA ILE A 359 3.12 23.11 -3.86
C ILE A 359 2.64 24.12 -4.92
N GLU A 360 1.41 24.63 -4.81
CA GLU A 360 0.87 25.66 -5.71
C GLU A 360 1.46 27.06 -5.45
N LYS A 361 2.23 27.22 -4.37
CA LYS A 361 3.00 28.43 -4.07
C LYS A 361 4.50 28.23 -4.28
N LEU A 362 4.93 27.06 -4.77
CA LEU A 362 6.34 26.74 -4.98
C LEU A 362 6.99 27.78 -5.89
N LEU A 363 8.02 28.43 -5.36
CA LEU A 363 8.89 29.35 -6.09
C LEU A 363 10.19 28.62 -6.39
N ILE A 364 10.59 28.57 -7.67
CA ILE A 364 11.90 28.06 -8.09
C ILE A 364 12.62 29.16 -8.84
N ASN A 365 13.75 29.60 -8.29
CA ASN A 365 14.61 30.61 -8.88
C ASN A 365 15.99 30.00 -9.13
N LEU A 366 16.18 29.44 -10.33
CA LEU A 366 17.48 29.09 -10.89
C LEU A 366 18.02 30.29 -11.66
N ASN A 367 18.75 31.16 -10.97
CA ASN A 367 19.30 32.38 -11.56
C ASN A 367 20.40 32.09 -12.59
N THR A 368 21.16 31.01 -12.38
CA THR A 368 22.21 30.57 -13.29
C THR A 368 22.47 29.09 -13.06
N LEU A 369 22.46 28.33 -14.14
CA LEU A 369 23.16 27.05 -14.26
C LEU A 369 24.05 27.17 -15.50
N LYS A 370 25.36 27.11 -15.33
CA LYS A 370 26.29 27.08 -16.47
C LYS A 370 27.47 26.18 -16.19
N PHE A 371 28.01 25.62 -17.26
CA PHE A 371 29.28 24.91 -17.27
C PHE A 371 29.82 24.86 -18.69
N LYS A 372 31.11 24.54 -18.82
CA LYS A 372 31.79 24.22 -20.07
C LYS A 372 32.45 22.86 -19.96
N VAL A 373 32.63 22.21 -21.10
CA VAL A 373 33.47 21.02 -21.21
C VAL A 373 34.47 21.24 -22.36
N GLY A 374 35.75 21.34 -22.03
CA GLY A 374 36.75 21.82 -22.98
C GLY A 374 36.45 23.25 -23.49
N GLU A 375 36.92 23.56 -24.71
CA GLU A 375 36.82 24.92 -25.26
C GLU A 375 35.52 25.20 -26.03
N LYS A 376 34.91 24.16 -26.62
CA LYS A 376 33.81 24.30 -27.59
C LYS A 376 32.43 24.04 -26.97
N ASP A 377 32.36 23.21 -25.95
CA ASP A 377 31.09 22.74 -25.41
C ASP A 377 30.64 23.61 -24.23
N TYR A 378 29.39 24.04 -24.27
CA TYR A 378 28.82 24.90 -23.25
C TYR A 378 27.36 24.58 -23.01
N PHE A 379 26.93 24.84 -21.78
CA PHE A 379 25.53 24.78 -21.38
C PHE A 379 25.21 25.95 -20.47
N THR A 380 24.06 26.57 -20.71
CA THR A 380 23.51 27.65 -19.88
C THR A 380 22.01 27.47 -19.73
N ALA A 381 21.52 27.64 -18.51
CA ALA A 381 20.10 27.64 -18.21
C ALA A 381 19.77 28.67 -17.13
N TYR A 382 18.57 29.25 -17.23
CA TYR A 382 17.91 29.95 -16.12
C TYR A 382 16.43 29.55 -16.10
N LEU A 383 15.84 29.56 -14.91
CA LEU A 383 14.42 29.28 -14.68
C LEU A 383 13.94 30.12 -13.50
N HIS A 384 12.94 30.95 -13.72
CA HIS A 384 12.10 31.49 -12.66
C HIS A 384 10.71 30.89 -12.84
N SER A 385 10.22 30.20 -11.81
CA SER A 385 8.86 29.69 -11.81
C SER A 385 8.14 29.91 -10.48
N LYS A 386 6.82 30.07 -10.58
CA LYS A 386 5.91 30.17 -9.43
C LYS A 386 4.68 29.30 -9.65
N GLY A 387 4.37 28.46 -8.68
CA GLY A 387 3.27 27.49 -8.72
C GLY A 387 3.65 26.17 -9.36
N PHE A 388 2.71 25.22 -9.36
CA PHE A 388 2.95 23.86 -9.85
C PHE A 388 1.92 23.42 -10.89
N THR A 389 0.63 23.36 -10.51
CA THR A 389 -0.45 23.05 -11.46
C THR A 389 -0.72 24.22 -12.40
N GLU A 390 -0.73 25.43 -11.84
CA GLU A 390 -0.65 26.68 -12.60
C GLU A 390 0.70 27.32 -12.34
N MET A 391 1.57 27.27 -13.34
CA MET A 391 2.97 27.67 -13.19
C MET A 391 3.25 28.90 -14.05
N ASP A 392 3.56 30.03 -13.43
CA ASP A 392 4.20 31.14 -14.14
C ASP A 392 5.65 30.76 -14.41
N VAL A 393 6.07 30.79 -15.67
CA VAL A 393 7.39 30.35 -16.13
C VAL A 393 8.10 31.48 -16.87
N ASN A 394 9.38 31.65 -16.56
CA ASN A 394 10.33 32.39 -17.37
C ASN A 394 11.63 31.58 -17.42
N ALA A 395 11.94 30.98 -18.57
CA ALA A 395 13.05 30.05 -18.72
C ALA A 395 13.80 30.26 -20.03
N SER A 396 15.09 29.97 -20.01
CA SER A 396 15.91 29.83 -21.21
C SER A 396 16.91 28.71 -21.01
N VAL A 397 17.09 27.90 -22.04
CA VAL A 397 18.10 26.83 -22.10
C VAL A 397 18.83 26.97 -23.41
N LYS A 398 20.16 27.04 -23.36
CA LYS A 398 21.02 27.10 -24.54
C LYS A 398 22.26 26.25 -24.31
N GLY A 399 22.57 25.40 -25.28
CA GLY A 399 23.78 24.58 -25.21
C GLY A 399 24.15 23.94 -26.54
N ALA A 400 25.43 23.66 -26.68
CA ALA A 400 26.01 22.84 -27.73
C ALA A 400 27.03 21.94 -27.03
N LEU A 401 26.77 20.64 -27.02
CA LEU A 401 27.54 19.66 -26.26
C LEU A 401 27.89 18.48 -27.17
N ASP A 402 29.15 18.06 -27.16
CA ASP A 402 29.50 16.69 -27.51
C ASP A 402 29.27 15.81 -26.27
N LEU A 403 28.24 14.97 -26.35
CA LEU A 403 27.85 14.13 -25.22
C LEU A 403 28.95 13.15 -24.83
N ALA A 404 29.81 12.73 -25.74
CA ALA A 404 30.94 11.85 -25.40
C ALA A 404 31.97 12.57 -24.52
N THR A 405 32.21 13.86 -24.79
CA THR A 405 33.11 14.69 -23.98
C THR A 405 32.51 14.97 -22.60
N VAL A 406 31.20 15.26 -22.54
CA VAL A 406 30.48 15.47 -21.26
C VAL A 406 30.47 14.20 -20.42
N ASP A 407 30.15 13.06 -21.04
CA ASP A 407 30.15 11.72 -20.43
C ASP A 407 31.51 11.39 -19.82
N ALA A 408 32.59 11.58 -20.59
CA ALA A 408 33.95 11.36 -20.14
C ALA A 408 34.39 12.35 -19.05
N ALA A 409 34.02 13.63 -19.16
CA ALA A 409 34.33 14.65 -18.14
C ALA A 409 33.64 14.37 -16.79
N LEU A 410 32.42 13.84 -16.85
CA LEU A 410 31.64 13.46 -15.70
C LEU A 410 31.90 12.02 -15.23
N GLY A 411 32.65 11.19 -15.96
CA GLY A 411 32.92 9.80 -15.59
C GLY A 411 31.65 8.98 -15.34
N LEU A 412 30.64 9.11 -16.20
CA LEU A 412 29.39 8.38 -16.04
C LEU A 412 29.64 6.87 -16.24
N THR A 413 29.54 6.07 -15.18
CA THR A 413 29.78 4.62 -15.26
C THR A 413 28.52 3.85 -15.63
N SER A 414 27.36 4.31 -15.13
CA SER A 414 26.06 3.64 -15.33
C SER A 414 25.45 3.84 -16.71
N LEU A 415 26.03 4.76 -17.49
CA LEU A 415 25.51 5.32 -18.70
C LEU A 415 26.69 5.77 -19.56
N GLU A 416 26.70 5.42 -20.84
CA GLU A 416 27.63 5.96 -21.83
C GLU A 416 26.80 6.69 -22.90
N LEU A 417 27.05 7.99 -23.03
CA LEU A 417 26.38 8.88 -23.99
C LEU A 417 27.34 9.36 -25.08
N LYS A 418 26.87 9.38 -26.34
CA LYS A 418 27.57 10.05 -27.44
C LYS A 418 26.60 10.81 -28.31
N GLY A 419 27.15 11.67 -29.16
CA GLY A 419 26.42 12.44 -30.15
C GLY A 419 26.44 13.93 -29.87
N ILE A 420 26.06 14.70 -30.88
CA ILE A 420 26.08 16.16 -30.82
C ILE A 420 24.70 16.67 -30.43
N LEU A 421 24.59 17.18 -29.21
CA LEU A 421 23.37 17.79 -28.69
C LEU A 421 23.42 19.31 -28.90
N LYS A 422 22.39 19.87 -29.53
CA LYS A 422 22.19 21.33 -29.62
C LYS A 422 20.81 21.68 -29.12
N THR A 423 20.71 22.73 -28.31
CA THR A 423 19.44 23.24 -27.80
C THR A 423 19.46 24.76 -27.69
N ASN A 424 18.34 25.38 -28.03
CA ASN A 424 18.09 26.81 -27.78
C ASN A 424 16.57 26.98 -27.64
N ILE A 425 16.09 27.11 -26.42
CA ILE A 425 14.68 27.19 -26.07
C ILE A 425 14.47 28.37 -25.13
N GLN A 426 13.48 29.19 -25.41
CA GLN A 426 13.00 30.27 -24.54
C GLN A 426 11.53 30.06 -24.27
N ALA A 427 11.11 30.22 -23.01
CA ALA A 427 9.72 30.06 -22.59
C ALA A 427 9.34 31.18 -21.61
N ARG A 428 8.22 31.88 -21.84
CA ARG A 428 7.71 32.91 -20.93
C ARG A 428 6.19 32.98 -20.91
N GLY A 429 5.60 32.93 -19.72
CA GLY A 429 4.16 33.00 -19.50
C GLY A 429 3.67 31.89 -18.59
N THR A 430 2.37 31.66 -18.55
CA THR A 430 1.75 30.70 -17.64
C THR A 430 1.54 29.35 -18.31
N PHE A 431 1.90 28.27 -17.62
CA PHE A 431 1.48 26.90 -17.89
C PHE A 431 0.28 26.56 -17.00
N SER A 432 -0.81 26.11 -17.59
CA SER A 432 -1.99 25.61 -16.86
C SER A 432 -2.79 24.69 -17.76
N THR A 433 -2.90 23.42 -17.39
CA THR A 433 -3.70 22.44 -18.13
C THR A 433 -5.19 22.77 -18.06
N SER A 434 -5.69 23.19 -16.89
CA SER A 434 -7.09 23.56 -16.66
C SER A 434 -7.52 24.79 -17.46
N LYS A 435 -6.66 25.82 -17.54
CA LYS A 435 -6.90 27.04 -18.32
C LYS A 435 -6.47 26.93 -19.79
N LYS A 436 -5.92 25.77 -20.19
CA LYS A 436 -5.37 25.53 -21.54
C LYS A 436 -4.32 26.57 -21.94
N LEU A 437 -3.45 26.94 -21.01
CA LEU A 437 -2.35 27.90 -21.20
C LEU A 437 -1.01 27.18 -21.22
N PHE A 438 -0.13 27.60 -22.13
CA PHE A 438 1.25 27.13 -22.19
C PHE A 438 2.15 28.36 -22.38
N PRO A 439 3.33 28.43 -21.76
CA PRO A 439 4.20 29.61 -21.90
C PRO A 439 4.48 29.91 -23.38
N LYS A 440 4.60 31.19 -23.74
CA LYS A 440 5.08 31.57 -25.08
C LYS A 440 6.47 30.97 -25.24
N THR A 441 6.61 30.04 -26.17
CA THR A 441 7.79 29.18 -26.27
C THR A 441 8.26 29.14 -27.71
N ILE A 442 9.56 29.33 -27.91
CA ILE A 442 10.19 29.18 -29.20
C ILE A 442 11.54 28.49 -29.01
N GLY A 443 11.81 27.52 -29.86
CA GLY A 443 13.11 26.87 -29.86
C GLY A 443 13.06 25.44 -30.35
N GLY A 444 14.21 24.79 -30.21
CA GLY A 444 14.34 23.40 -30.56
C GLY A 444 15.53 22.74 -29.89
N ILE A 445 15.50 21.41 -29.94
CA ILE A 445 16.54 20.51 -29.48
C ILE A 445 16.82 19.51 -30.60
N SER A 446 18.09 19.24 -30.84
CA SER A 446 18.52 18.26 -31.83
C SER A 446 19.64 17.40 -31.29
N LEU A 447 19.56 16.10 -31.57
CA LEU A 447 20.61 15.13 -31.33
C LEU A 447 20.97 14.50 -32.68
N ARG A 448 22.27 14.39 -32.97
CA ARG A 448 22.78 13.70 -34.16
C ARG A 448 23.84 12.69 -33.77
N ASN A 449 23.82 11.53 -34.42
CA ASN A 449 24.71 10.40 -34.14
C ASN A 449 24.71 10.03 -32.65
N GLY A 450 23.52 10.10 -32.05
CA GLY A 450 23.34 9.79 -30.64
C GLY A 450 23.55 8.31 -30.38
N TRP A 451 24.15 8.03 -29.24
CA TRP A 451 24.45 6.67 -28.81
C TRP A 451 24.19 6.60 -27.31
N LEU A 452 23.49 5.56 -26.87
CA LEU A 452 23.08 5.35 -25.49
C LEU A 452 23.33 3.90 -25.09
N LYS A 453 24.19 3.69 -24.10
CA LYS A 453 24.32 2.39 -23.41
C LYS A 453 24.17 2.59 -21.92
N THR A 454 23.59 1.60 -21.27
CA THR A 454 23.45 1.58 -19.82
C THR A 454 24.04 0.29 -19.29
N GLU A 455 24.42 0.26 -18.01
CA GLU A 455 24.87 -0.98 -17.35
C GLU A 455 23.78 -2.08 -17.35
N SER A 456 22.52 -1.67 -17.48
CA SER A 456 21.36 -2.54 -17.39
C SER A 456 21.14 -3.41 -18.64
N TYR A 457 21.77 -3.06 -19.77
CA TYR A 457 21.67 -3.84 -21.00
C TYR A 457 22.95 -3.74 -21.87
N PRO A 458 23.49 -4.88 -22.37
CA PRO A 458 24.81 -4.88 -23.02
C PRO A 458 24.84 -4.16 -24.38
N ASN A 459 23.72 -4.14 -25.10
CA ASN A 459 23.66 -3.55 -26.44
C ASN A 459 23.18 -2.10 -26.39
N PRO A 460 23.87 -1.17 -27.07
CA PRO A 460 23.46 0.23 -27.12
C PRO A 460 22.24 0.46 -28.01
N ILE A 461 21.55 1.58 -27.77
CA ILE A 461 20.74 2.25 -28.78
C ILE A 461 21.67 3.15 -29.59
N THR A 462 21.70 2.95 -30.89
CA THR A 462 22.62 3.59 -31.85
C THR A 462 21.88 4.50 -32.81
N ASP A 463 22.62 5.34 -33.55
CA ASP A 463 22.11 6.20 -34.61
C ASP A 463 20.90 7.06 -34.19
N ILE A 464 20.86 7.45 -32.91
CA ILE A 464 19.79 8.26 -32.36
C ILE A 464 19.89 9.65 -32.99
N THR A 465 18.93 9.97 -33.83
CA THR A 465 18.85 11.25 -34.50
C THR A 465 17.45 11.79 -34.29
N PHE A 466 17.34 13.00 -33.76
CA PHE A 466 16.07 13.70 -33.75
C PHE A 466 16.24 15.21 -33.86
N VAL A 467 15.24 15.85 -34.46
CA VAL A 467 15.06 17.30 -34.37
C VAL A 467 13.66 17.54 -33.83
N ALA A 468 13.58 18.15 -32.65
CA ALA A 468 12.32 18.54 -32.03
C ALA A 468 12.24 20.06 -31.93
N ASN A 469 11.17 20.65 -32.45
CA ASN A 469 10.92 22.09 -32.38
C ASN A 469 9.59 22.36 -31.69
N VAL A 470 9.55 23.43 -30.91
CA VAL A 470 8.37 23.93 -30.23
C VAL A 470 8.11 25.38 -30.63
N LEU A 471 6.85 25.68 -30.93
CA LEU A 471 6.40 27.04 -31.23
C LEU A 471 5.07 27.30 -30.53
N ASN A 472 5.02 28.40 -29.78
CA ASN A 472 3.82 28.95 -29.18
C ASN A 472 4.00 30.46 -29.02
N LYS A 473 3.33 31.25 -29.84
CA LYS A 473 3.40 32.72 -29.85
C LYS A 473 2.34 33.35 -28.96
N ALA A 474 1.16 32.74 -28.89
CA ALA A 474 0.01 33.27 -28.17
C ALA A 474 0.06 32.99 -26.66
N GLY A 475 0.77 31.93 -26.24
CA GLY A 475 0.80 31.49 -24.85
C GLY A 475 -0.40 30.59 -24.49
N THR A 476 -0.94 29.85 -25.47
CA THR A 476 -2.13 29.02 -25.29
C THR A 476 -1.88 27.62 -25.83
N PHE A 477 -2.61 26.61 -25.33
CA PHE A 477 -2.53 25.25 -25.87
C PHE A 477 -2.95 25.20 -27.34
N LYS A 478 -3.92 26.04 -27.74
CA LYS A 478 -4.40 26.12 -29.13
C LYS A 478 -3.30 26.52 -30.13
N ASP A 479 -2.40 27.41 -29.73
CA ASP A 479 -1.29 27.90 -30.56
C ASP A 479 -0.01 27.06 -30.41
N LEU A 480 0.00 26.08 -29.50
CA LEU A 480 1.15 25.20 -29.27
C LEU A 480 1.31 24.22 -30.43
N ILE A 481 2.51 24.22 -31.03
CA ILE A 481 2.94 23.27 -32.05
C ILE A 481 4.23 22.60 -31.55
N VAL A 482 4.25 21.27 -31.57
CA VAL A 482 5.43 20.45 -31.29
C VAL A 482 5.67 19.55 -32.49
N SER A 483 6.84 19.66 -33.10
CA SER A 483 7.23 18.84 -34.25
C SER A 483 8.48 18.05 -33.91
N VAL A 484 8.47 16.76 -34.24
CA VAL A 484 9.60 15.83 -34.10
C VAL A 484 9.81 15.19 -35.46
N ALA A 485 10.74 15.73 -36.24
CA ALA A 485 11.01 15.27 -37.60
C ALA A 485 12.38 15.77 -38.11
N PRO A 486 13.27 14.89 -38.60
CA PRO A 486 13.19 13.43 -38.48
C PRO A 486 13.41 12.98 -37.03
N ALA A 487 12.86 11.83 -36.63
CA ALA A 487 13.39 11.07 -35.51
C ALA A 487 13.62 9.60 -35.88
N SER A 488 14.79 9.07 -35.52
CA SER A 488 15.15 7.69 -35.74
C SER A 488 16.16 7.20 -34.72
N PHE A 489 16.20 5.89 -34.54
CA PHE A 489 17.26 5.18 -33.84
C PHE A 489 17.34 3.75 -34.35
N ALA A 490 18.46 3.08 -34.09
CA ALA A 490 18.61 1.65 -34.32
C ALA A 490 18.85 0.93 -32.99
N PHE A 491 18.22 -0.22 -32.82
CA PHE A 491 18.43 -1.07 -31.66
C PHE A 491 18.53 -2.53 -32.09
N GLU A 492 19.67 -3.17 -31.76
CA GLU A 492 19.99 -4.54 -32.17
C GLU A 492 19.83 -4.80 -33.68
N GLY A 493 20.27 -3.84 -34.50
CA GLY A 493 20.18 -3.91 -35.96
C GLY A 493 18.82 -3.56 -36.55
N ASN A 494 17.81 -3.24 -35.73
CA ASN A 494 16.47 -2.88 -36.19
C ASN A 494 16.27 -1.36 -36.13
N PRO A 495 16.09 -0.68 -37.28
CA PRO A 495 15.82 0.75 -37.31
C PRO A 495 14.36 1.04 -36.95
N VAL A 496 14.16 2.13 -36.22
CA VAL A 496 12.87 2.70 -35.88
C VAL A 496 12.83 4.14 -36.36
N TYR A 497 11.74 4.49 -37.03
CA TYR A 497 11.49 5.81 -37.58
C TYR A 497 10.20 6.36 -36.98
N VAL A 498 10.27 7.60 -36.50
CA VAL A 498 9.15 8.35 -35.95
C VAL A 498 9.17 9.75 -36.52
N ASN A 499 8.08 10.16 -37.16
CA ASN A 499 7.82 11.54 -37.51
C ASN A 499 6.50 11.93 -36.89
N ALA A 500 6.46 13.02 -36.12
CA ALA A 500 5.24 13.47 -35.47
C ALA A 500 5.13 15.00 -35.53
N THR A 501 3.92 15.48 -35.76
CA THR A 501 3.54 16.88 -35.54
C THR A 501 2.27 16.89 -34.70
N LEU A 502 2.36 17.53 -33.54
CA LEU A 502 1.28 17.74 -32.60
C LEU A 502 0.98 19.24 -32.58
N SER A 503 -0.29 19.60 -32.66
CA SER A 503 -0.72 20.99 -32.64
C SER A 503 -2.06 21.11 -31.93
N ASP A 504 -2.44 22.33 -31.53
CA ASP A 504 -3.74 22.58 -30.92
C ASP A 504 -3.98 21.68 -29.70
N PHE A 505 -3.14 21.75 -28.67
CA PHE A 505 -3.26 20.93 -27.45
C PHE A 505 -4.55 21.22 -26.65
N SER A 506 -5.40 22.16 -27.10
CA SER A 506 -6.75 22.37 -26.57
C SER A 506 -7.75 21.35 -27.11
N ASP A 507 -7.49 20.84 -28.31
CA ASP A 507 -8.17 19.78 -29.05
C ASP A 507 -7.11 19.07 -29.91
N LEU A 508 -6.30 18.22 -29.26
CA LEU A 508 -5.01 17.76 -29.77
C LEU A 508 -5.12 17.22 -31.20
N ALA A 509 -4.55 17.97 -32.13
CA ALA A 509 -4.39 17.58 -33.52
C ALA A 509 -3.05 16.87 -33.71
N TYR A 510 -3.10 15.63 -34.17
CA TYR A 510 -1.93 14.78 -34.32
C TYR A 510 -1.76 14.34 -35.77
N ASN A 511 -0.50 14.27 -36.21
CA ASN A 511 -0.08 13.68 -37.46
C ASN A 511 1.25 12.94 -37.22
N ALA A 512 1.19 11.62 -37.13
CA ALA A 512 2.32 10.77 -36.79
C ALA A 512 2.50 9.64 -37.79
N LYS A 513 3.75 9.35 -38.15
CA LYS A 513 4.16 8.16 -38.90
C LYS A 513 5.20 7.42 -38.08
N ILE A 514 4.93 6.14 -37.81
CA ILE A 514 5.78 5.28 -36.98
C ILE A 514 6.04 4.02 -37.79
N LYS A 515 7.31 3.67 -37.97
CA LYS A 515 7.70 2.43 -38.65
C LYS A 515 8.93 1.83 -37.99
N GLY A 516 8.83 0.57 -37.61
CA GLY A 516 9.96 -0.14 -37.03
C GLY A 516 9.55 -1.41 -36.33
N GLU A 517 10.57 -2.11 -35.85
CA GLU A 517 10.40 -3.31 -35.05
C GLU A 517 11.38 -3.32 -33.88
N LEU A 518 10.91 -3.83 -32.75
CA LEU A 518 11.61 -3.77 -31.48
C LEU A 518 11.34 -5.03 -30.68
N ASN A 519 12.39 -5.55 -30.07
CA ASN A 519 12.21 -6.40 -28.91
C ASN A 519 11.91 -5.51 -27.70
N VAL A 520 10.63 -5.45 -27.31
CA VAL A 520 10.13 -4.56 -26.26
C VAL A 520 10.80 -4.86 -24.93
N GLY A 521 11.04 -6.13 -24.62
CA GLY A 521 11.73 -6.49 -23.38
C GLY A 521 13.19 -6.09 -23.33
N ARG A 522 13.89 -6.17 -24.46
CA ARG A 522 15.31 -5.79 -24.53
C ARG A 522 15.48 -4.28 -24.46
N ILE A 523 14.67 -3.51 -25.19
CA ILE A 523 14.76 -2.04 -25.11
C ILE A 523 14.30 -1.52 -23.74
N TYR A 524 13.33 -2.17 -23.10
CA TYR A 524 12.91 -1.80 -21.76
C TYR A 524 14.02 -1.99 -20.72
N LYS A 525 14.82 -3.07 -20.84
CA LYS A 525 15.99 -3.32 -19.99
C LYS A 525 17.04 -2.20 -20.06
N VAL A 526 17.15 -1.49 -21.19
CA VAL A 526 18.08 -0.34 -21.31
C VAL A 526 17.77 0.71 -20.25
N PHE A 527 16.51 0.92 -19.87
CA PHE A 527 16.13 1.98 -18.93
C PHE A 527 15.92 1.49 -17.48
N SER A 528 16.08 0.19 -17.20
CA SER A 528 16.00 -0.42 -15.86
C SER A 528 14.84 0.08 -14.99
N GLN A 529 13.67 0.25 -15.57
CA GLN A 529 12.51 0.67 -14.81
C GLN A 529 12.03 -0.48 -13.93
N LYS A 530 11.97 -0.22 -12.62
CA LYS A 530 11.41 -1.15 -11.64
C LYS A 530 9.89 -1.23 -11.86
N GLY A 531 9.32 -2.42 -11.71
CA GLY A 531 7.87 -2.65 -11.70
C GLY A 531 7.29 -3.26 -12.98
N VAL A 532 7.93 -3.10 -14.13
CA VAL A 532 7.40 -3.60 -15.41
C VAL A 532 8.29 -4.71 -15.96
N ASP A 533 7.86 -5.96 -15.81
CA ASP A 533 8.47 -7.12 -16.47
C ASP A 533 7.78 -7.34 -17.82
N ILE A 534 8.20 -6.59 -18.84
CA ILE A 534 7.75 -6.76 -20.21
C ILE A 534 8.77 -7.54 -21.04
N THR A 535 8.31 -8.52 -21.81
CA THR A 535 9.15 -9.20 -22.81
C THR A 535 8.42 -9.31 -24.14
N GLY A 536 9.13 -9.76 -25.18
CA GLY A 536 8.55 -10.05 -26.48
C GLY A 536 8.90 -9.02 -27.57
N TYR A 537 8.19 -9.12 -28.68
CA TYR A 537 8.49 -8.39 -29.92
C TYR A 537 7.28 -7.60 -30.39
N ALA A 538 7.52 -6.38 -30.85
CA ALA A 538 6.53 -5.51 -31.46
C ALA A 538 7.04 -5.02 -32.82
N LYS A 539 6.15 -5.01 -33.80
CA LYS A 539 6.37 -4.41 -35.12
C LYS A 539 5.22 -3.47 -35.42
N ALA A 540 5.54 -2.26 -35.86
CA ALA A 540 4.56 -1.24 -36.19
C ALA A 540 4.85 -0.64 -37.57
N ASP A 541 3.79 -0.41 -38.33
CA ASP A 541 3.77 0.47 -39.50
C ASP A 541 2.46 1.26 -39.43
N LEU A 542 2.53 2.48 -38.93
CA LEU A 542 1.38 3.31 -38.56
C LEU A 542 1.46 4.67 -39.23
N SER A 543 0.30 5.14 -39.70
CA SER A 543 0.04 6.51 -40.12
C SER A 543 -1.20 6.98 -39.39
N LEU A 544 -1.02 7.84 -38.39
CA LEU A 544 -2.08 8.32 -37.51
C LEU A 544 -2.31 9.81 -37.78
N LYS A 545 -3.53 10.20 -38.12
CA LYS A 545 -3.87 11.60 -38.38
C LYS A 545 -5.29 11.88 -37.94
N GLY A 546 -5.46 12.89 -37.08
CA GLY A 546 -6.77 13.26 -36.58
C GLY A 546 -6.73 14.35 -35.53
N LYS A 547 -7.88 14.57 -34.90
CA LYS A 547 -8.05 15.42 -33.72
C LYS A 547 -8.67 14.63 -32.59
N GLN A 548 -8.37 15.02 -31.35
CA GLN A 548 -8.94 14.41 -30.16
C GLN A 548 -10.47 14.50 -30.14
N SER A 549 -11.03 15.67 -30.48
CA SER A 549 -12.48 15.90 -30.52
C SER A 549 -13.20 14.98 -31.50
N TYR A 550 -12.54 14.55 -32.59
CA TYR A 550 -13.16 13.63 -33.55
C TYR A 550 -13.43 12.26 -32.92
N ALA A 551 -12.53 11.78 -32.06
CA ALA A 551 -12.74 10.54 -31.31
C ALA A 551 -13.80 10.73 -30.20
N THR A 552 -13.69 11.78 -29.39
CA THR A 552 -14.57 11.96 -28.23
C THR A 552 -16.01 12.38 -28.56
N THR A 553 -16.24 12.96 -29.74
CA THR A 553 -17.59 13.36 -30.22
C THR A 553 -18.18 12.42 -31.27
N GLY A 554 -17.51 11.29 -31.56
CA GLY A 554 -18.02 10.28 -32.49
C GLY A 554 -17.91 10.63 -33.98
N GLN A 555 -17.13 11.65 -34.36
CA GLN A 555 -16.86 12.05 -35.75
C GLN A 555 -15.75 11.18 -36.38
N TYR A 556 -15.92 9.86 -36.30
CA TYR A 556 -14.88 8.89 -36.65
C TYR A 556 -14.49 8.88 -38.13
N ASP A 557 -15.36 9.36 -39.01
CA ASP A 557 -15.14 9.58 -40.44
C ASP A 557 -14.05 10.61 -40.73
N LYS A 558 -13.71 11.48 -39.76
CA LYS A 558 -12.64 12.47 -39.87
C LYS A 558 -11.27 11.99 -39.39
N LEU A 559 -11.19 10.78 -38.86
CA LEU A 559 -9.93 10.16 -38.44
C LEU A 559 -9.32 9.38 -39.60
N ASP A 560 -8.05 9.67 -39.95
CA ASP A 560 -7.24 8.94 -40.95
C ASP A 560 -6.12 8.18 -40.22
N ASN A 561 -6.53 7.28 -39.33
CA ASN A 561 -5.60 6.35 -38.69
C ASN A 561 -5.59 5.04 -39.47
N LYS A 562 -4.40 4.61 -39.88
CA LYS A 562 -4.21 3.39 -40.63
C LYS A 562 -2.88 2.73 -40.29
N GLY A 563 -2.81 1.44 -40.55
CA GLY A 563 -1.61 0.65 -40.37
C GLY A 563 -1.82 -0.54 -39.47
N THR A 564 -0.71 -1.14 -39.03
CA THR A 564 -0.73 -2.40 -38.29
C THR A 564 0.25 -2.41 -37.13
N ILE A 565 -0.13 -3.09 -36.06
CA ILE A 565 0.77 -3.49 -34.97
C ILE A 565 0.75 -5.01 -34.87
N ILE A 566 1.92 -5.62 -34.82
CA ILE A 566 2.09 -7.06 -34.58
C ILE A 566 2.86 -7.23 -33.27
N LEU A 567 2.26 -7.92 -32.33
CA LEU A 567 2.85 -8.34 -31.07
C LEU A 567 3.09 -9.85 -31.09
N LYS A 568 4.26 -10.27 -30.62
CA LYS A 568 4.61 -11.70 -30.49
C LYS A 568 5.26 -11.96 -29.15
N ASN A 569 4.78 -13.01 -28.47
CA ASN A 569 5.31 -13.50 -27.20
C ASN A 569 5.48 -12.38 -26.16
N ILE A 570 4.48 -11.51 -26.02
CA ILE A 570 4.50 -10.47 -25.00
C ILE A 570 4.17 -11.10 -23.66
N LYS A 571 5.08 -11.01 -22.69
CA LYS A 571 4.76 -11.24 -21.28
C LYS A 571 4.63 -9.87 -20.61
N ALA A 572 3.57 -9.62 -19.86
CA ALA A 572 3.37 -8.36 -19.14
C ALA A 572 2.68 -8.60 -17.78
N THR A 573 3.10 -7.85 -16.77
CA THR A 573 2.48 -7.81 -15.43
C THR A 573 1.63 -6.56 -15.26
N SER A 574 0.74 -6.58 -14.27
CA SER A 574 -0.09 -5.44 -13.87
C SER A 574 -0.19 -5.41 -12.36
N GLU A 575 -0.13 -4.21 -11.75
CA GLU A 575 -0.33 -4.04 -10.30
C GLU A 575 -1.62 -4.66 -9.77
N LEU A 576 -2.62 -4.88 -10.65
CA LEU A 576 -3.93 -5.46 -10.31
C LEU A 576 -3.91 -6.99 -10.21
N PHE A 577 -3.13 -7.70 -11.04
CA PHE A 577 -3.17 -9.19 -11.11
C PHE A 577 -1.89 -9.91 -10.64
N PRO A 578 -2.03 -11.05 -9.92
CA PRO A 578 -0.89 -11.73 -9.29
C PRO A 578 0.04 -12.46 -10.26
N LYS A 579 -0.42 -12.81 -11.47
CA LYS A 579 0.39 -13.49 -12.51
C LYS A 579 0.61 -12.59 -13.73
N ALA A 580 1.49 -13.00 -14.63
CA ALA A 580 1.69 -12.30 -15.89
C ALA A 580 0.68 -12.75 -16.96
N PHE A 581 0.26 -11.81 -17.80
CA PHE A 581 -0.41 -12.10 -19.06
C PHE A 581 0.64 -12.46 -20.10
N PHE A 582 0.37 -13.52 -20.87
CA PHE A 582 1.21 -13.92 -21.98
C PHE A 582 0.42 -13.83 -23.30
N ILE A 583 0.69 -12.81 -24.10
CA ILE A 583 0.14 -12.63 -25.44
C ILE A 583 1.07 -13.36 -26.42
N LYS A 584 0.66 -14.56 -26.84
CA LYS A 584 1.41 -15.35 -27.83
C LYS A 584 1.47 -14.62 -29.17
N GLN A 585 0.33 -14.08 -29.61
CA GLN A 585 0.22 -13.33 -30.85
C GLN A 585 -0.89 -12.28 -30.75
N GLY A 586 -0.60 -11.05 -31.14
CA GLY A 586 -1.57 -9.96 -31.30
C GLY A 586 -1.38 -9.28 -32.64
N ASN A 587 -2.34 -9.41 -33.56
CA ASN A 587 -2.35 -8.74 -34.85
C ASN A 587 -3.44 -7.68 -34.82
N PHE A 588 -3.02 -6.42 -34.89
CA PHE A 588 -3.91 -5.27 -34.83
C PHE A 588 -3.87 -4.47 -36.12
N ARG A 589 -5.05 -4.09 -36.61
CA ARG A 589 -5.20 -3.21 -37.78
C ARG A 589 -5.94 -1.96 -37.38
N PHE A 590 -5.33 -0.81 -37.61
CA PHE A 590 -5.96 0.50 -37.42
C PHE A 590 -6.72 0.86 -38.69
N GLN A 591 -7.97 1.28 -38.53
CA GLN A 591 -8.82 1.82 -39.59
C GLN A 591 -9.73 2.90 -38.99
N ASN A 592 -9.37 4.15 -39.23
CA ASN A 592 -10.02 5.35 -38.68
C ASN A 592 -10.03 5.31 -37.15
N GLU A 593 -11.17 5.07 -36.51
CA GLU A 593 -11.23 4.93 -35.05
C GLU A 593 -10.92 3.52 -34.55
N LYS A 594 -11.23 2.51 -35.36
CA LYS A 594 -11.19 1.11 -34.91
C LYS A 594 -9.78 0.56 -34.92
N MET A 595 -9.38 -0.01 -33.80
CA MET A 595 -8.27 -0.94 -33.71
C MET A 595 -8.84 -2.35 -33.74
N TRP A 596 -8.81 -2.99 -34.91
CA TRP A 596 -9.30 -4.34 -35.11
C TRP A 596 -8.35 -5.37 -34.52
N PHE A 597 -8.89 -6.32 -33.77
CA PHE A 597 -8.21 -7.48 -33.24
C PHE A 597 -8.41 -8.61 -34.25
N GLU A 598 -7.56 -8.65 -35.26
CA GLU A 598 -7.64 -9.66 -36.34
C GLU A 598 -7.26 -11.04 -35.80
N LYS A 599 -6.31 -11.07 -34.85
CA LYS A 599 -5.92 -12.28 -34.12
C LYS A 599 -5.33 -11.89 -32.78
N PHE A 600 -5.87 -12.40 -31.68
CA PHE A 600 -5.33 -12.19 -30.34
C PHE A 600 -5.40 -13.49 -29.53
N ASP A 601 -4.25 -14.15 -29.39
CA ASP A 601 -4.10 -15.37 -28.60
C ASP A 601 -3.30 -15.05 -27.34
N ALA A 602 -3.90 -15.23 -26.17
CA ALA A 602 -3.29 -14.94 -24.89
C ALA A 602 -3.57 -16.02 -23.84
N SER A 603 -2.78 -16.03 -22.78
CA SER A 603 -2.99 -16.88 -21.61
C SER A 603 -2.67 -16.14 -20.32
N TYR A 604 -3.31 -16.57 -19.24
CA TYR A 604 -3.07 -16.10 -17.89
C TYR A 604 -3.12 -17.29 -16.94
N GLY A 605 -1.99 -17.66 -16.34
CA GLY A 605 -1.88 -18.91 -15.58
C GLY A 605 -2.26 -20.13 -16.44
N LYS A 606 -3.30 -20.85 -16.04
CA LYS A 606 -3.87 -21.98 -16.78
C LYS A 606 -4.98 -21.54 -17.76
N SER A 607 -5.42 -20.29 -17.69
CA SER A 607 -6.48 -19.76 -18.53
C SER A 607 -5.96 -19.41 -19.92
N ASP A 608 -6.76 -19.66 -20.97
CA ASP A 608 -6.45 -19.30 -22.35
C ASP A 608 -7.55 -18.49 -23.01
N PHE A 609 -7.18 -17.59 -23.92
CA PHE A 609 -8.07 -16.65 -24.58
C PHE A 609 -7.71 -16.51 -26.06
N ALA A 610 -8.70 -16.74 -26.93
CA ALA A 610 -8.66 -16.36 -28.33
C ALA A 610 -9.73 -15.30 -28.58
N ILE A 611 -9.29 -14.06 -28.85
CA ILE A 611 -10.16 -12.88 -28.93
C ILE A 611 -10.08 -12.27 -30.33
N ASN A 612 -11.24 -11.88 -30.86
CA ASN A 612 -11.35 -11.08 -32.08
C ASN A 612 -12.47 -10.05 -31.94
N GLY A 613 -12.34 -8.90 -32.59
CA GLY A 613 -13.27 -7.78 -32.41
C GLY A 613 -12.59 -6.44 -32.67
N TYR A 614 -12.99 -5.40 -31.94
CA TYR A 614 -12.34 -4.10 -32.05
C TYR A 614 -12.33 -3.33 -30.74
N LEU A 615 -11.34 -2.47 -30.61
CA LEU A 615 -11.33 -1.36 -29.68
C LEU A 615 -11.66 -0.05 -30.38
N LEU A 616 -12.26 0.86 -29.61
CA LEU A 616 -12.48 2.26 -29.90
C LEU A 616 -11.72 3.09 -28.86
N ASN A 617 -11.50 4.36 -29.17
CA ASN A 617 -10.88 5.37 -28.33
C ASN A 617 -9.44 5.05 -27.93
N THR A 618 -8.75 4.22 -28.72
CA THR A 618 -7.39 3.74 -28.39
C THR A 618 -6.38 4.89 -28.35
N ILE A 619 -6.42 5.79 -29.34
CA ILE A 619 -5.51 6.93 -29.41
C ILE A 619 -5.75 7.87 -28.23
N ASN A 620 -7.00 8.23 -27.93
CA ASN A 620 -7.33 9.07 -26.77
C ASN A 620 -6.95 8.39 -25.45
N TYR A 621 -7.17 7.07 -25.31
CA TYR A 621 -6.78 6.30 -24.13
C TYR A 621 -5.27 6.36 -23.86
N PHE A 622 -4.43 6.38 -24.90
CA PHE A 622 -2.98 6.56 -24.73
C PHE A 622 -2.59 8.02 -24.43
N LEU A 623 -3.38 9.00 -24.87
CA LEU A 623 -3.07 10.42 -24.72
C LEU A 623 -3.63 11.02 -23.41
N GLU A 624 -4.67 10.41 -22.81
CA GLU A 624 -5.32 10.87 -21.59
C GLU A 624 -5.21 9.82 -20.47
N SER A 625 -4.78 10.24 -19.28
CA SER A 625 -4.64 9.37 -18.11
C SER A 625 -5.96 8.75 -17.63
N ASN A 626 -7.10 9.39 -17.93
CA ASN A 626 -8.44 8.96 -17.52
C ASN A 626 -9.32 8.52 -18.71
N GLY A 627 -8.73 8.34 -19.89
CA GLY A 627 -9.48 7.87 -21.05
C GLY A 627 -10.17 6.53 -20.76
N THR A 628 -11.43 6.39 -21.18
CA THR A 628 -12.12 5.09 -21.13
C THR A 628 -11.90 4.35 -22.43
N LEU A 629 -11.42 3.12 -22.34
CA LEU A 629 -11.28 2.23 -23.49
C LEU A 629 -12.59 1.47 -23.72
N SER A 630 -13.14 1.54 -24.92
CA SER A 630 -14.38 0.85 -25.26
C SER A 630 -14.17 -0.20 -26.34
N GLY A 631 -14.95 -1.27 -26.35
CA GLY A 631 -14.83 -2.28 -27.41
C GLY A 631 -15.85 -3.40 -27.32
N ASP A 632 -16.00 -4.09 -28.45
CA ASP A 632 -16.86 -5.27 -28.58
C ASP A 632 -16.05 -6.42 -29.18
N PHE A 633 -16.14 -7.58 -28.53
CA PHE A 633 -15.34 -8.74 -28.85
C PHE A 633 -16.16 -10.02 -28.91
N ASN A 634 -15.61 -11.01 -29.59
CA ASN A 634 -15.92 -12.41 -29.37
C ASN A 634 -14.70 -13.05 -28.70
N MET A 635 -14.95 -13.94 -27.74
CA MET A 635 -13.91 -14.66 -27.01
C MET A 635 -14.21 -16.15 -27.03
N LYS A 636 -13.21 -16.93 -27.42
CA LYS A 636 -13.19 -18.39 -27.24
C LYS A 636 -12.12 -18.76 -26.22
N SER A 637 -12.41 -19.76 -25.39
CA SER A 637 -11.48 -20.26 -24.38
C SER A 637 -11.73 -21.75 -24.12
N ARG A 638 -10.67 -22.51 -23.86
CA ARG A 638 -10.80 -23.91 -23.41
C ARG A 638 -10.94 -23.98 -21.90
N LEU A 639 -10.21 -23.14 -21.18
CA LEU A 639 -10.26 -23.05 -19.74
C LEU A 639 -10.16 -21.59 -19.29
N ILE A 640 -11.04 -21.18 -18.37
CA ILE A 640 -10.84 -20.01 -17.52
C ILE A 640 -10.79 -20.50 -16.07
N ASN A 641 -9.72 -20.17 -15.36
CA ASN A 641 -9.59 -20.43 -13.93
C ASN A 641 -9.68 -19.11 -13.16
N VAL A 642 -10.84 -18.83 -12.59
CA VAL A 642 -11.15 -17.56 -11.90
C VAL A 642 -10.28 -17.39 -10.66
N ASP A 643 -9.95 -18.49 -9.98
CA ASP A 643 -9.17 -18.48 -8.75
C ASP A 643 -7.80 -17.82 -8.95
N GLU A 644 -7.21 -17.90 -10.15
CA GLU A 644 -5.89 -17.29 -10.43
C GLU A 644 -5.92 -15.76 -10.50
N PHE A 645 -7.11 -15.15 -10.56
CA PHE A 645 -7.30 -13.69 -10.64
C PHE A 645 -7.48 -13.03 -9.27
N MET A 646 -7.64 -13.80 -8.19
CA MET A 646 -7.91 -13.25 -6.87
C MET A 646 -6.73 -12.42 -6.34
N ALA A 647 -7.02 -11.29 -5.69
CA ALA A 647 -6.03 -10.27 -5.38
C ALA A 647 -4.87 -10.76 -4.50
N LEU A 648 -5.16 -11.66 -3.56
CA LEU A 648 -4.21 -12.18 -2.58
C LEU A 648 -3.61 -13.53 -2.99
N GLU A 649 -3.89 -14.02 -4.20
CA GLU A 649 -3.27 -15.25 -4.68
C GLU A 649 -1.78 -15.10 -4.95
N LYS A 650 -1.05 -16.20 -4.80
CA LYS A 650 0.38 -16.23 -5.09
C LYS A 650 0.62 -16.25 -6.60
N GLY A 651 1.55 -15.44 -7.07
CA GLY A 651 2.00 -15.46 -8.46
C GLY A 651 3.39 -14.85 -8.63
N GLU A 652 3.91 -14.86 -9.86
CA GLU A 652 5.24 -14.33 -10.15
C GLU A 652 5.32 -12.79 -10.16
N ASN A 653 4.19 -12.08 -10.13
CA ASN A 653 4.18 -10.63 -10.14
C ASN A 653 4.62 -10.06 -8.77
N LYS A 654 5.77 -9.40 -8.76
CA LYS A 654 6.34 -8.74 -7.56
C LYS A 654 5.95 -7.27 -7.44
N ASP A 655 5.31 -6.70 -8.46
CA ASP A 655 4.85 -5.33 -8.47
C ASP A 655 3.34 -5.32 -8.27
N ARG A 656 2.92 -5.29 -7.01
CA ARG A 656 1.52 -5.33 -6.59
C ARG A 656 1.18 -3.99 -5.94
N ASN A 657 -0.09 -3.59 -6.06
CA ASN A 657 -0.57 -2.43 -5.31
C ASN A 657 -0.30 -2.63 -3.80
N ILE A 658 0.17 -1.57 -3.13
CA ILE A 658 0.50 -1.58 -1.70
C ILE A 658 -0.66 -2.05 -0.81
N GLU A 659 -1.90 -1.76 -1.19
CA GLU A 659 -3.11 -2.20 -0.47
C GLU A 659 -3.28 -3.72 -0.51
N VAL A 660 -2.94 -4.34 -1.64
CA VAL A 660 -2.98 -5.80 -1.81
C VAL A 660 -1.89 -6.48 -0.97
N GLU A 661 -0.68 -5.90 -0.93
CA GLU A 661 0.40 -6.47 -0.13
C GLU A 661 0.12 -6.40 1.37
N TYR A 662 -0.39 -5.28 1.85
CA TYR A 662 -0.80 -5.17 3.26
C TYR A 662 -1.96 -6.10 3.60
N ALA A 663 -2.99 -6.20 2.74
CA ALA A 663 -4.07 -7.16 2.93
C ALA A 663 -3.55 -8.60 2.94
N LYS A 664 -2.52 -8.95 2.15
CA LYS A 664 -1.91 -10.28 2.15
C LYS A 664 -1.15 -10.56 3.44
N GLU A 665 -0.43 -9.57 3.98
CA GLU A 665 0.28 -9.69 5.26
C GLU A 665 -0.70 -9.89 6.42
N ASP A 666 -1.80 -9.13 6.44
CA ASP A 666 -2.80 -9.18 7.51
C ASP A 666 -3.70 -10.42 7.39
N HIS A 667 -3.92 -10.94 6.17
CA HIS A 667 -4.77 -12.10 5.88
C HIS A 667 -4.06 -13.15 5.00
N PRO A 668 -3.00 -13.82 5.50
CA PRO A 668 -2.13 -14.67 4.67
C PRO A 668 -2.83 -15.91 4.09
N LYS A 669 -3.93 -16.35 4.71
CA LYS A 669 -4.71 -17.52 4.30
C LYS A 669 -5.84 -17.19 3.31
N MET A 670 -6.18 -15.92 3.13
CA MET A 670 -7.22 -15.52 2.17
C MET A 670 -6.68 -15.51 0.74
N SER A 671 -7.54 -15.84 -0.22
CA SER A 671 -7.29 -15.73 -1.66
C SER A 671 -7.56 -14.31 -2.19
N GLY A 672 -8.41 -13.54 -1.50
CA GLY A 672 -8.87 -12.22 -1.90
C GLY A 672 -10.04 -12.28 -2.89
N VAL A 673 -10.42 -11.11 -3.40
CA VAL A 673 -11.46 -10.98 -4.43
C VAL A 673 -10.84 -10.60 -5.79
N VAL A 674 -11.59 -10.67 -6.89
CA VAL A 674 -11.11 -10.26 -8.22
C VAL A 674 -11.21 -8.74 -8.38
N ILE A 675 -10.09 -8.06 -8.60
CA ILE A 675 -10.09 -6.60 -8.80
C ILE A 675 -10.49 -6.23 -10.24
N ILE A 676 -11.43 -5.29 -10.40
CA ILE A 676 -11.94 -4.87 -11.71
C ILE A 676 -11.31 -3.54 -12.17
N PRO A 677 -10.76 -3.47 -13.39
CA PRO A 677 -10.28 -2.22 -13.97
C PRO A 677 -11.39 -1.16 -14.10
N LYS A 678 -11.12 0.07 -13.65
CA LYS A 678 -12.12 1.16 -13.60
C LYS A 678 -12.28 1.94 -14.91
N ASN A 679 -11.31 1.85 -15.82
CA ASN A 679 -11.23 2.63 -17.07
C ASN A 679 -11.56 1.81 -18.33
N LEU A 680 -12.30 0.71 -18.18
CA LEU A 680 -12.76 -0.14 -19.28
C LEU A 680 -14.29 -0.08 -19.46
N ASN A 681 -14.71 -0.10 -20.72
CA ASN A 681 -16.09 -0.28 -21.17
C ASN A 681 -16.14 -1.32 -22.30
N VAL A 682 -15.93 -2.59 -21.96
CA VAL A 682 -15.74 -3.66 -22.94
C VAL A 682 -16.81 -4.74 -22.79
N GLY A 683 -17.33 -5.22 -23.92
CA GLY A 683 -18.25 -6.36 -23.98
C GLY A 683 -17.63 -7.51 -24.78
N LEU A 684 -17.80 -8.74 -24.28
CA LEU A 684 -17.33 -9.97 -24.88
C LEU A 684 -18.51 -10.94 -25.04
N ARG A 685 -18.78 -11.38 -26.27
CA ARG A 685 -19.59 -12.57 -26.51
C ARG A 685 -18.71 -13.80 -26.33
N THR A 686 -19.01 -14.62 -25.33
CA THR A 686 -18.12 -15.68 -24.86
C THR A 686 -18.61 -17.06 -25.27
N ASN A 687 -17.66 -17.94 -25.57
CA ASN A 687 -17.86 -19.37 -25.69
C ASN A 687 -16.65 -20.06 -25.03
N VAL A 688 -16.87 -20.65 -23.86
CA VAL A 688 -15.83 -21.20 -22.99
C VAL A 688 -16.15 -22.65 -22.68
N ASP A 689 -15.22 -23.55 -23.01
CA ASP A 689 -15.46 -24.99 -22.80
C ASP A 689 -15.57 -25.33 -21.31
N LYS A 690 -14.74 -24.70 -20.47
CA LYS A 690 -14.69 -24.95 -19.02
C LYS A 690 -14.32 -23.69 -18.23
N VAL A 691 -15.07 -23.40 -17.18
CA VAL A 691 -14.72 -22.40 -16.15
C VAL A 691 -14.54 -23.12 -14.81
N ALA A 692 -13.41 -22.89 -14.16
CA ALA A 692 -13.12 -23.35 -12.81
C ALA A 692 -13.18 -22.17 -11.84
N TYR A 693 -13.91 -22.34 -10.74
CA TYR A 693 -14.09 -21.31 -9.72
C TYR A 693 -14.39 -21.96 -8.36
N ASN A 694 -13.52 -21.76 -7.36
CA ASN A 694 -13.71 -22.26 -5.99
C ASN A 694 -14.11 -23.76 -5.93
N GLY A 695 -13.45 -24.58 -6.74
CA GLY A 695 -13.73 -26.03 -6.85
C GLY A 695 -14.94 -26.40 -7.72
N LEU A 696 -15.77 -25.44 -8.13
CA LEU A 696 -16.86 -25.63 -9.09
C LEU A 696 -16.31 -25.71 -10.52
N ILE A 697 -16.93 -26.59 -11.31
CA ILE A 697 -16.67 -26.73 -12.74
C ILE A 697 -17.93 -26.40 -13.53
N LEU A 698 -17.88 -25.30 -14.28
CA LEU A 698 -18.94 -24.88 -15.20
C LEU A 698 -18.51 -25.26 -16.61
N ASN A 699 -19.29 -26.07 -17.33
CA ASN A 699 -18.95 -26.52 -18.67
C ASN A 699 -19.77 -25.76 -19.72
N LYS A 700 -19.20 -25.52 -20.91
CA LYS A 700 -19.89 -24.89 -22.04
C LYS A 700 -20.54 -23.54 -21.67
N LEU A 701 -19.77 -22.65 -21.04
CA LEU A 701 -20.26 -21.32 -20.72
C LEU A 701 -20.43 -20.50 -22.01
N ALA A 702 -21.61 -19.94 -22.21
CA ALA A 702 -21.92 -19.05 -23.32
C ALA A 702 -22.80 -17.89 -22.87
N GLY A 703 -22.48 -16.67 -23.31
CA GLY A 703 -23.21 -15.47 -22.92
C GLY A 703 -22.51 -14.19 -23.33
N LYS A 704 -22.94 -13.06 -22.77
CA LYS A 704 -22.21 -11.80 -22.86
C LYS A 704 -21.63 -11.47 -21.49
N ILE A 705 -20.34 -11.16 -21.47
CA ILE A 705 -19.60 -10.76 -20.28
C ILE A 705 -19.01 -9.38 -20.55
N GLY A 706 -18.96 -8.50 -19.57
CA GLY A 706 -18.32 -7.21 -19.80
C GLY A 706 -17.91 -6.48 -18.53
N ILE A 707 -17.22 -5.37 -18.75
CA ILE A 707 -16.85 -4.41 -17.71
C ILE A 707 -17.35 -3.05 -18.16
N THR A 708 -18.03 -2.34 -17.27
CA THR A 708 -18.46 -0.95 -17.49
C THR A 708 -18.27 -0.16 -16.21
N LYS A 709 -17.34 0.82 -16.23
CA LYS A 709 -17.06 1.75 -15.11
C LYS A 709 -16.72 1.04 -13.79
N GLY A 710 -15.89 -0.01 -13.87
CA GLY A 710 -15.50 -0.80 -12.69
C GLY A 710 -16.55 -1.80 -12.19
N ASN A 711 -17.66 -1.97 -12.91
CA ASN A 711 -18.61 -3.07 -12.66
C ASN A 711 -18.39 -4.17 -13.69
N PHE A 712 -18.25 -5.39 -13.23
CA PHE A 712 -18.27 -6.59 -14.08
C PHE A 712 -19.72 -7.09 -14.19
N TYR A 713 -20.11 -7.56 -15.38
CA TYR A 713 -21.44 -8.11 -15.59
C TYR A 713 -21.44 -9.38 -16.43
N LEU A 714 -22.42 -10.24 -16.16
CA LEU A 714 -22.86 -11.37 -16.95
C LEU A 714 -24.26 -11.06 -17.46
N GLU A 715 -24.49 -11.19 -18.76
CA GLU A 715 -25.78 -10.96 -19.41
C GLU A 715 -26.12 -12.18 -20.26
N LYS A 716 -27.29 -12.77 -20.03
CA LYS A 716 -27.81 -13.97 -20.71
C LYS A 716 -26.77 -15.09 -20.74
N THR A 717 -26.09 -15.30 -19.63
CA THR A 717 -25.03 -16.29 -19.53
C THR A 717 -25.62 -17.63 -19.15
N THR A 718 -25.22 -18.69 -19.85
CA THR A 718 -25.65 -20.06 -19.58
C THR A 718 -24.44 -20.96 -19.47
N PHE A 719 -24.52 -22.00 -18.63
CA PHE A 719 -23.50 -23.04 -18.53
C PHE A 719 -24.11 -24.35 -18.04
N ASN A 720 -23.40 -25.44 -18.29
CA ASN A 720 -23.74 -26.77 -17.80
C ASN A 720 -23.06 -27.03 -16.44
N ILE A 721 -23.86 -27.39 -15.44
CA ILE A 721 -23.42 -27.84 -14.11
C ILE A 721 -24.39 -28.91 -13.63
N ILE A 722 -23.94 -29.95 -12.92
CA ILE A 722 -24.79 -31.04 -12.38
C ILE A 722 -25.78 -31.65 -13.40
N ASP A 723 -25.37 -31.77 -14.67
CA ASP A 723 -26.20 -32.19 -15.82
C ASP A 723 -27.46 -31.33 -16.10
N CYS A 724 -27.45 -30.09 -15.63
CA CYS A 724 -28.45 -29.06 -15.89
C CYS A 724 -27.82 -27.87 -16.63
N ILE A 725 -28.63 -27.16 -17.42
CA ILE A 725 -28.28 -25.85 -17.97
C ILE A 725 -28.76 -24.78 -16.98
N MET A 726 -27.81 -24.04 -16.41
CA MET A 726 -28.07 -22.93 -15.52
C MET A 726 -27.90 -21.62 -16.27
N GLY A 727 -28.87 -20.72 -16.14
CA GLY A 727 -28.84 -19.35 -16.62
C GLY A 727 -28.49 -18.39 -15.49
N VAL A 728 -27.66 -17.38 -15.80
CA VAL A 728 -27.18 -16.36 -14.87
C VAL A 728 -27.12 -15.00 -15.57
N ASP A 729 -27.76 -14.01 -14.95
CA ASP A 729 -27.53 -12.59 -15.19
C ASP A 729 -26.98 -12.01 -13.89
N ALA A 730 -25.81 -11.37 -13.90
CA ALA A 730 -25.16 -10.93 -12.66
C ALA A 730 -24.33 -9.66 -12.82
N ASN A 731 -24.16 -8.93 -11.73
CA ASN A 731 -23.24 -7.82 -11.56
C ASN A 731 -22.31 -8.11 -10.39
N TYR A 732 -21.06 -7.64 -10.51
CA TYR A 732 -20.01 -7.80 -9.52
C TYR A 732 -19.15 -6.54 -9.45
N LYS A 733 -18.75 -6.15 -8.24
CA LYS A 733 -17.92 -4.98 -8.00
C LYS A 733 -16.99 -5.19 -6.81
N ASP A 734 -15.68 -5.03 -7.00
CA ASP A 734 -14.72 -5.02 -5.89
C ASP A 734 -14.79 -3.72 -5.09
N GLU A 735 -14.66 -3.85 -3.77
CA GLU A 735 -14.62 -2.71 -2.85
C GLU A 735 -13.24 -2.58 -2.19
N SER A 736 -12.62 -3.71 -1.88
CA SER A 736 -11.27 -3.83 -1.34
C SER A 736 -10.63 -5.14 -1.84
N PRO A 737 -9.33 -5.39 -1.62
CA PRO A 737 -8.71 -6.69 -1.93
C PRO A 737 -9.35 -7.89 -1.24
N THR A 738 -10.20 -7.68 -0.23
CA THR A 738 -10.84 -8.70 0.60
C THR A 738 -12.37 -8.61 0.64
N SER A 739 -13.00 -7.72 -0.14
CA SER A 739 -14.46 -7.60 -0.15
C SER A 739 -15.00 -7.12 -1.50
N ALA A 740 -16.17 -7.64 -1.87
CA ALA A 740 -16.85 -7.29 -3.11
C ALA A 740 -18.37 -7.39 -2.93
N HIS A 741 -19.11 -6.66 -3.76
CA HIS A 741 -20.56 -6.70 -3.83
C HIS A 741 -21.02 -7.47 -5.08
N PHE A 742 -22.14 -8.18 -4.99
CA PHE A 742 -22.76 -8.87 -6.12
C PHE A 742 -24.29 -8.75 -6.13
N ASP A 743 -24.86 -8.87 -7.32
CA ASP A 743 -26.30 -8.98 -7.59
C ASP A 743 -26.47 -9.99 -8.73
N ALA A 744 -27.27 -11.03 -8.53
CA ALA A 744 -27.42 -12.12 -9.48
C ALA A 744 -28.85 -12.66 -9.57
N HIS A 745 -29.30 -12.91 -10.79
CA HIS A 745 -30.49 -13.67 -11.13
C HIS A 745 -30.09 -15.05 -11.64
N PHE A 746 -30.54 -16.09 -10.94
CA PHE A 746 -30.25 -17.49 -11.24
C PHE A 746 -31.50 -18.19 -11.76
N THR A 747 -31.37 -18.92 -12.87
CA THR A 747 -32.44 -19.77 -13.42
C THR A 747 -31.91 -21.17 -13.73
N ALA A 748 -32.63 -22.20 -13.31
CA ALA A 748 -32.31 -23.59 -13.64
C ALA A 748 -33.59 -24.42 -13.65
N LYS A 749 -33.70 -25.36 -14.60
CA LYS A 749 -34.90 -26.20 -14.76
C LYS A 749 -34.57 -27.67 -14.63
N ASP A 750 -35.44 -28.39 -13.94
CA ASP A 750 -35.51 -29.85 -13.88
C ASP A 750 -34.19 -30.55 -13.52
N PHE A 751 -33.56 -30.13 -12.41
CA PHE A 751 -32.31 -30.72 -11.93
C PHE A 751 -32.47 -31.52 -10.63
N SER A 752 -31.56 -32.48 -10.40
CA SER A 752 -31.56 -33.31 -9.19
C SER A 752 -31.15 -32.50 -7.97
N VAL A 753 -32.04 -32.40 -6.98
CA VAL A 753 -31.74 -31.72 -5.71
C VAL A 753 -30.64 -32.44 -4.92
N GLN A 754 -30.55 -33.78 -4.98
CA GLN A 754 -29.48 -34.53 -4.30
C GLN A 754 -28.11 -34.18 -4.87
N ARG A 755 -28.03 -34.07 -6.21
CA ARG A 755 -26.77 -33.75 -6.87
C ARG A 755 -26.37 -32.31 -6.62
N ALA A 756 -27.32 -31.37 -6.72
CA ALA A 756 -27.08 -29.97 -6.35
C ALA A 756 -26.52 -29.87 -4.92
N TYR A 757 -27.13 -30.57 -3.97
CA TYR A 757 -26.67 -30.60 -2.57
C TYR A 757 -25.27 -31.21 -2.36
N LYS A 758 -24.86 -32.17 -3.20
CA LYS A 758 -23.55 -32.83 -3.08
C LYS A 758 -22.43 -32.12 -3.84
N GLU A 759 -22.75 -31.55 -4.99
CA GLU A 759 -21.76 -31.06 -5.96
C GLU A 759 -21.64 -29.53 -5.97
N ILE A 760 -22.60 -28.78 -5.39
CA ILE A 760 -22.57 -27.32 -5.33
C ILE A 760 -22.49 -26.86 -3.87
N PRO A 761 -21.30 -26.46 -3.37
CA PRO A 761 -21.11 -26.06 -1.97
C PRO A 761 -22.07 -24.95 -1.51
N MET A 762 -22.27 -23.92 -2.34
CA MET A 762 -23.21 -22.85 -2.01
C MET A 762 -24.66 -23.36 -1.84
N PHE A 763 -25.10 -24.31 -2.66
CA PHE A 763 -26.43 -24.90 -2.52
C PHE A 763 -26.51 -25.80 -1.28
N HIS A 764 -25.44 -26.55 -0.98
CA HIS A 764 -25.30 -27.33 0.24
C HIS A 764 -25.47 -26.47 1.49
N ASP A 765 -24.73 -25.37 1.56
CA ASP A 765 -24.69 -24.50 2.74
C ASP A 765 -26.00 -23.71 2.90
N MET A 766 -26.58 -23.22 1.81
CA MET A 766 -27.80 -22.38 1.87
C MET A 766 -29.09 -23.18 2.01
N VAL A 767 -29.14 -24.45 1.56
CA VAL A 767 -30.36 -25.26 1.53
C VAL A 767 -30.16 -26.56 2.30
N SER A 768 -29.79 -26.47 3.58
CA SER A 768 -29.51 -27.64 4.43
C SER A 768 -30.63 -28.69 4.46
N ALA A 769 -31.90 -28.28 4.37
CA ALA A 769 -33.04 -29.19 4.29
C ALA A 769 -33.03 -30.11 3.05
N ALA A 770 -32.31 -29.73 1.99
CA ALA A 770 -32.15 -30.53 0.78
C ALA A 770 -31.34 -31.82 1.00
N GLU A 771 -30.59 -31.94 2.11
CA GLU A 771 -29.86 -33.15 2.47
C GLU A 771 -30.75 -34.40 2.44
N LYS A 772 -32.00 -34.23 2.89
CA LYS A 772 -33.02 -35.28 3.00
C LYS A 772 -34.01 -35.30 1.83
N ALA A 773 -33.77 -34.50 0.79
CA ALA A 773 -34.66 -34.35 -0.35
C ALA A 773 -34.24 -35.24 -1.53
N GLN A 774 -35.21 -36.01 -1.99
CA GLN A 774 -35.35 -36.99 -3.08
C GLN A 774 -36.07 -36.55 -4.37
N GLY A 775 -35.59 -35.61 -5.21
CA GLY A 775 -36.28 -35.35 -6.47
C GLY A 775 -35.67 -34.43 -7.51
N ILE A 776 -36.56 -33.91 -8.35
CA ILE A 776 -36.29 -32.92 -9.39
C ILE A 776 -36.87 -31.57 -8.99
N ILE A 777 -36.04 -30.53 -9.07
CA ILE A 777 -36.42 -29.15 -8.75
C ILE A 777 -36.07 -28.19 -9.89
N SER A 778 -36.70 -27.01 -9.88
CA SER A 778 -36.32 -25.84 -10.67
C SER A 778 -36.16 -24.63 -9.76
N VAL A 779 -35.33 -23.68 -10.16
CA VAL A 779 -35.04 -22.46 -9.40
C VAL A 779 -35.12 -21.25 -10.33
N ASP A 780 -35.75 -20.19 -9.86
CA ASP A 780 -35.72 -18.85 -10.44
C ASP A 780 -35.58 -17.85 -9.28
N TYR A 781 -34.40 -17.26 -9.09
CA TYR A 781 -34.06 -16.55 -7.86
C TYR A 781 -33.18 -15.32 -8.10
N ASN A 782 -33.57 -14.18 -7.54
CA ASN A 782 -32.75 -12.98 -7.48
C ASN A 782 -32.10 -12.88 -6.11
N ILE A 783 -30.80 -12.63 -6.06
CA ILE A 783 -30.04 -12.52 -4.82
C ILE A 783 -28.90 -11.52 -4.98
N LYS A 784 -28.75 -10.65 -4.00
CA LYS A 784 -27.65 -9.69 -3.88
C LYS A 784 -27.07 -9.72 -2.47
N GLY A 785 -25.86 -9.21 -2.33
CA GLY A 785 -25.16 -9.09 -1.05
C GLY A 785 -23.65 -8.96 -1.25
N ASP A 786 -22.90 -9.24 -0.19
CA ASP A 786 -21.45 -9.06 -0.16
C ASP A 786 -20.71 -10.39 -0.08
N LEU A 787 -19.49 -10.36 -0.63
CA LEU A 787 -18.52 -11.45 -0.64
C LEU A 787 -17.34 -11.11 0.26
N ASN A 788 -16.90 -12.08 1.04
CA ASN A 788 -15.70 -11.98 1.87
C ASN A 788 -14.41 -12.25 1.07
N GLY A 789 -13.26 -12.18 1.75
CA GLY A 789 -11.95 -12.36 1.15
C GLY A 789 -11.63 -13.77 0.66
N ASN A 790 -12.56 -14.72 0.73
CA ASN A 790 -12.48 -16.04 0.10
C ASN A 790 -13.53 -16.21 -1.01
N MET A 791 -14.18 -15.11 -1.43
CA MET A 791 -15.30 -15.11 -2.38
C MET A 791 -16.50 -15.95 -1.93
N GLY A 792 -16.68 -16.12 -0.61
CA GLY A 792 -17.89 -16.69 -0.02
C GLY A 792 -18.89 -15.58 0.34
N PRO A 793 -20.20 -15.81 0.19
CA PRO A 793 -21.22 -14.85 0.59
C PRO A 793 -21.21 -14.60 2.10
N ILE A 794 -21.47 -13.37 2.51
CA ILE A 794 -21.74 -12.99 3.89
C ILE A 794 -23.26 -13.09 4.10
N TYR A 795 -23.74 -14.11 4.81
CA TYR A 795 -25.18 -14.41 4.87
C TYR A 795 -26.03 -13.27 5.43
N GLU A 796 -25.49 -12.51 6.39
CA GLU A 796 -26.13 -11.36 7.00
C GLU A 796 -26.26 -10.15 6.07
N SER A 797 -25.61 -10.18 4.90
CA SER A 797 -25.75 -9.16 3.85
C SER A 797 -26.73 -9.57 2.74
N LEU A 798 -27.21 -10.82 2.75
CA LEU A 798 -28.00 -11.34 1.65
C LEU A 798 -29.42 -10.78 1.67
N GLU A 799 -29.83 -10.31 0.49
CA GLU A 799 -31.20 -9.87 0.21
C GLU A 799 -31.65 -10.46 -1.12
N GLY A 800 -32.92 -10.84 -1.25
CA GLY A 800 -33.42 -11.39 -2.50
C GLY A 800 -34.77 -12.05 -2.41
N GLY A 801 -35.11 -12.80 -3.44
CA GLY A 801 -36.34 -13.57 -3.49
C GLY A 801 -36.54 -14.29 -4.82
N GLY A 802 -37.42 -15.28 -4.80
CA GLY A 802 -37.71 -16.08 -5.97
C GLY A 802 -38.56 -17.30 -5.66
N VAL A 803 -38.57 -18.24 -6.59
CA VAL A 803 -39.37 -19.45 -6.55
C VAL A 803 -38.50 -20.69 -6.71
N ILE A 804 -38.77 -21.68 -5.87
CA ILE A 804 -38.26 -23.04 -6.01
C ILE A 804 -39.44 -23.93 -6.38
N THR A 805 -39.41 -24.56 -7.56
CA THR A 805 -40.45 -25.48 -8.00
C THR A 805 -40.03 -26.91 -7.72
N LEU A 806 -40.81 -27.64 -6.93
CA LEU A 806 -40.64 -29.06 -6.66
C LEU A 806 -41.49 -29.85 -7.65
N ARG A 807 -40.86 -30.52 -8.63
CA ARG A 807 -41.60 -31.28 -9.65
C ARG A 807 -42.05 -32.63 -9.10
N ASP A 808 -41.12 -33.37 -8.51
CA ASP A 808 -41.31 -34.71 -7.96
C ASP A 808 -40.23 -34.91 -6.89
N VAL A 809 -40.52 -34.52 -5.64
CA VAL A 809 -39.56 -34.50 -4.54
C VAL A 809 -40.07 -35.29 -3.35
N GLN A 810 -39.37 -36.37 -3.00
CA GLN A 810 -39.63 -37.12 -1.78
C GLN A 810 -38.72 -36.64 -0.66
N VAL A 811 -39.26 -36.21 0.48
CA VAL A 811 -38.44 -35.88 1.65
C VAL A 811 -38.41 -37.07 2.60
N LYS A 812 -37.22 -37.57 2.98
CA LYS A 812 -37.08 -38.75 3.84
C LYS A 812 -36.24 -38.50 5.07
N GLY A 813 -36.82 -38.71 6.26
CA GLY A 813 -36.10 -38.59 7.53
C GLY A 813 -35.69 -37.17 7.90
N LEU A 814 -36.47 -36.17 7.45
CA LEU A 814 -36.32 -34.80 7.92
C LEU A 814 -36.98 -34.70 9.31
N LYS A 815 -36.19 -34.34 10.33
CA LYS A 815 -36.62 -34.30 11.74
C LYS A 815 -37.88 -33.47 11.99
N LEU A 816 -38.10 -32.44 11.16
CA LEU A 816 -39.32 -31.63 11.18
C LEU A 816 -40.58 -32.49 10.97
N PHE A 817 -40.58 -33.33 9.94
CA PHE A 817 -41.73 -34.19 9.60
C PHE A 817 -41.85 -35.38 10.57
N ASP A 818 -40.72 -35.91 11.05
CA ASP A 818 -40.71 -36.94 12.10
C ASP A 818 -41.34 -36.41 13.40
N GLY A 819 -40.97 -35.20 13.83
CA GLY A 819 -41.54 -34.56 15.00
C GLY A 819 -43.05 -34.29 14.87
N ILE A 820 -43.51 -33.87 13.68
CA ILE A 820 -44.94 -33.68 13.38
C ILE A 820 -45.69 -35.03 13.44
N SER A 821 -45.16 -36.06 12.78
CA SER A 821 -45.72 -37.42 12.80
C SER A 821 -45.84 -37.96 14.22
N SER A 822 -44.78 -37.81 15.03
CA SER A 822 -44.74 -38.27 16.42
C SER A 822 -45.76 -37.55 17.31
N GLN A 823 -45.92 -36.23 17.17
CA GLN A 823 -46.83 -35.46 18.01
C GLN A 823 -48.30 -35.62 17.59
N THR A 824 -48.56 -35.84 16.30
CA THR A 824 -49.93 -36.02 15.76
C THR A 824 -50.41 -37.48 15.81
N GLY A 825 -49.51 -38.44 16.01
CA GLY A 825 -49.78 -39.88 15.94
C GLY A 825 -50.00 -40.41 14.52
N GLN A 826 -49.76 -39.60 13.48
CA GLN A 826 -50.04 -39.94 12.09
C GLN A 826 -48.75 -40.38 11.37
N LYS A 827 -48.48 -41.69 11.38
CA LYS A 827 -47.25 -42.28 10.81
C LYS A 827 -47.00 -41.94 9.35
N GLY A 828 -48.02 -41.60 8.58
CA GLY A 828 -47.89 -41.24 7.15
C GLY A 828 -47.32 -39.84 6.88
N LEU A 829 -47.14 -38.99 7.90
CA LEU A 829 -46.67 -37.60 7.73
C LEU A 829 -45.13 -37.45 7.66
N ASN A 830 -44.38 -38.50 7.97
CA ASN A 830 -42.92 -38.44 8.09
C ASN A 830 -42.15 -38.33 6.76
N ASN A 831 -42.74 -38.83 5.67
CA ASN A 831 -42.12 -38.85 4.35
C ASN A 831 -43.05 -38.19 3.32
N PRO A 832 -43.17 -36.86 3.29
CA PRO A 832 -44.03 -36.19 2.35
C PRO A 832 -43.51 -36.32 0.93
N ASP A 833 -44.45 -36.53 0.02
CA ASP A 833 -44.22 -36.47 -1.42
C ASP A 833 -44.67 -35.10 -1.92
N MET A 834 -43.72 -34.37 -2.50
CA MET A 834 -43.84 -32.97 -2.86
C MET A 834 -43.78 -32.83 -4.37
N GLN A 835 -44.95 -33.00 -5.01
CA GLN A 835 -45.12 -32.96 -6.45
C GLN A 835 -45.87 -31.70 -6.90
N GLY A 836 -45.30 -30.97 -7.87
CA GLY A 836 -45.91 -29.78 -8.47
C GLY A 836 -46.10 -28.60 -7.52
N ILE A 837 -45.16 -28.37 -6.60
CA ILE A 837 -45.25 -27.30 -5.59
C ILE A 837 -44.33 -26.15 -5.96
N GLU A 838 -44.82 -24.93 -5.84
CA GLU A 838 -44.00 -23.72 -5.91
C GLU A 838 -43.80 -23.16 -4.50
N ILE A 839 -42.54 -22.98 -4.11
CA ILE A 839 -42.15 -22.36 -2.85
C ILE A 839 -41.62 -20.97 -3.18
N ASN A 840 -42.45 -19.96 -2.95
CA ASN A 840 -42.03 -18.57 -3.03
C ASN A 840 -41.37 -18.16 -1.72
N SER A 841 -40.22 -17.48 -1.82
CA SER A 841 -39.51 -16.98 -0.65
C SER A 841 -38.80 -15.66 -0.91
N THR A 842 -38.57 -14.91 0.16
CA THR A 842 -37.67 -13.75 0.18
C THR A 842 -36.55 -13.97 1.19
N ILE A 843 -35.41 -13.31 0.98
CA ILE A 843 -34.26 -13.30 1.87
C ILE A 843 -34.04 -11.86 2.34
N ASP A 844 -33.84 -11.67 3.64
CA ASP A 844 -33.46 -10.39 4.25
C ASP A 844 -32.57 -10.67 5.47
N ASN A 845 -31.32 -10.19 5.45
CA ASN A 845 -30.38 -10.23 6.57
C ASN A 845 -30.25 -11.62 7.21
N ASN A 846 -29.88 -12.63 6.41
CA ASN A 846 -29.77 -14.06 6.78
C ASN A 846 -31.11 -14.79 7.01
N LEU A 847 -32.26 -14.10 6.98
CA LEU A 847 -33.57 -14.73 7.18
C LEU A 847 -34.25 -15.05 5.85
N VAL A 848 -34.73 -16.27 5.71
CA VAL A 848 -35.56 -16.75 4.60
C VAL A 848 -37.03 -16.75 5.02
N HIS A 849 -37.84 -15.89 4.40
CA HIS A 849 -39.28 -15.82 4.59
C HIS A 849 -39.98 -16.66 3.53
N ILE A 850 -40.67 -17.70 3.97
CA ILE A 850 -41.36 -18.67 3.11
C ILE A 850 -42.85 -18.30 3.06
N GLU A 851 -43.34 -18.03 1.86
CA GLU A 851 -44.76 -17.79 1.61
C GLU A 851 -45.60 -19.07 1.78
N PRO A 852 -46.92 -18.94 2.02
CA PRO A 852 -47.77 -20.11 2.21
C PRO A 852 -47.83 -21.02 0.98
N PHE A 853 -47.36 -22.26 1.11
CA PHE A 853 -47.55 -23.31 0.10
C PHE A 853 -48.25 -24.53 0.69
N THR A 854 -48.99 -25.26 -0.14
CA THR A 854 -49.77 -26.44 0.27
C THR A 854 -49.33 -27.68 -0.50
N PHE A 855 -49.24 -28.81 0.18
CA PHE A 855 -48.89 -30.09 -0.42
C PHE A 855 -49.79 -31.21 0.11
N THR A 856 -49.67 -32.41 -0.46
CA THR A 856 -50.46 -33.57 -0.05
C THR A 856 -49.55 -34.63 0.54
N VAL A 857 -49.92 -35.20 1.69
CA VAL A 857 -49.18 -36.31 2.32
C VAL A 857 -50.16 -37.19 3.08
N ALA A 858 -50.17 -38.50 2.79
CA ALA A 858 -51.04 -39.48 3.46
C ALA A 858 -52.53 -39.07 3.57
N GLY A 859 -53.08 -38.39 2.54
CA GLY A 859 -54.46 -37.88 2.51
C GLY A 859 -54.70 -36.55 3.25
N PHE A 860 -53.69 -36.00 3.91
CA PHE A 860 -53.71 -34.67 4.52
C PHE A 860 -53.28 -33.58 3.52
N LYS A 861 -53.74 -32.35 3.75
CA LYS A 861 -53.34 -31.15 2.98
C LYS A 861 -52.68 -30.11 3.90
N PRO A 862 -51.42 -30.30 4.32
CA PRO A 862 -50.68 -29.30 5.08
C PRO A 862 -50.41 -28.03 4.26
N THR A 863 -50.58 -26.88 4.89
CA THR A 863 -50.12 -25.57 4.38
C THR A 863 -49.03 -25.03 5.30
N ILE A 864 -47.82 -24.78 4.80
CA ILE A 864 -46.66 -24.28 5.57
C ILE A 864 -46.33 -22.84 5.17
N LYS A 865 -45.97 -22.00 6.14
CA LYS A 865 -45.37 -20.67 5.96
C LYS A 865 -44.46 -20.31 7.13
N GLY A 866 -43.63 -19.28 7.01
CA GLY A 866 -42.91 -18.70 8.16
C GLY A 866 -41.50 -18.28 7.83
N THR A 867 -40.64 -18.25 8.84
CA THR A 867 -39.25 -17.81 8.68
C THR A 867 -38.29 -18.92 9.09
N THR A 868 -37.20 -19.06 8.35
CA THR A 868 -36.00 -19.79 8.75
C THR A 868 -34.77 -18.93 8.48
N SER A 869 -33.59 -19.32 8.95
CA SER A 869 -32.32 -18.65 8.68
C SER A 869 -31.31 -19.65 8.12
N PHE A 870 -30.26 -19.17 7.45
CA PHE A 870 -29.24 -20.08 6.89
C PHE A 870 -28.46 -20.83 7.98
N ASP A 871 -28.39 -20.29 9.21
CA ASP A 871 -27.84 -20.98 10.39
C ASP A 871 -28.78 -22.07 10.97
N GLY A 872 -29.99 -22.20 10.42
CA GLY A 872 -30.94 -23.27 10.71
C GLY A 872 -31.96 -22.96 11.82
N LEU A 873 -32.14 -21.72 12.27
CA LEU A 873 -33.26 -21.38 13.16
C LEU A 873 -34.62 -21.51 12.44
N LEU A 874 -35.65 -21.86 13.21
CA LEU A 874 -37.00 -22.09 12.72
C LEU A 874 -38.04 -21.23 13.45
N ASP A 875 -38.94 -20.59 12.70
CA ASP A 875 -40.23 -20.06 13.15
C ASP A 875 -41.31 -20.29 12.09
N LEU A 876 -41.75 -21.54 11.93
CA LEU A 876 -42.73 -21.96 10.92
C LEU A 876 -44.13 -22.16 11.52
N ARG A 877 -45.14 -21.95 10.68
CA ARG A 877 -46.56 -22.21 10.95
C ARG A 877 -47.06 -23.19 9.90
N MET A 878 -47.62 -24.30 10.37
CA MET A 878 -48.29 -25.27 9.51
C MET A 878 -49.76 -25.39 9.89
N ARG A 879 -50.66 -25.39 8.90
CA ARG A 879 -52.06 -25.80 9.09
C ARG A 879 -52.20 -27.21 8.55
N LEU A 880 -52.49 -28.19 9.40
CA LEU A 880 -52.72 -29.56 8.97
C LEU A 880 -54.21 -29.77 8.67
N GLY A 881 -54.60 -29.77 7.39
CA GLY A 881 -55.98 -30.07 6.97
C GLY A 881 -56.30 -31.56 7.05
N LEU A 882 -57.42 -31.93 7.68
CA LEU A 882 -57.85 -33.32 7.88
C LEU A 882 -58.34 -33.97 6.57
N PRO A 883 -58.32 -35.32 6.47
CA PRO A 883 -58.93 -36.06 5.36
C PRO A 883 -60.45 -35.81 5.30
N LEU A 884 -61.02 -35.71 4.09
CA LEU A 884 -62.37 -35.19 3.72
C LEU A 884 -62.46 -33.65 3.66
N PHE A 885 -62.46 -33.11 2.43
CA PHE A 885 -62.60 -31.71 2.01
C PHE A 885 -61.60 -30.66 2.57
N GLY A 886 -60.75 -30.97 3.56
CA GLY A 886 -59.70 -30.07 4.07
C GLY A 886 -60.20 -28.78 4.73
N LEU A 887 -61.52 -28.68 4.97
CA LEU A 887 -62.22 -27.55 5.57
C LEU A 887 -61.90 -27.39 7.06
N ILE A 888 -61.67 -28.50 7.77
CA ILE A 888 -61.27 -28.53 9.17
C ILE A 888 -59.78 -28.88 9.24
N GLY A 889 -59.00 -28.06 9.95
CA GLY A 889 -57.58 -28.30 10.18
C GLY A 889 -57.09 -27.57 11.42
N PHE A 890 -56.02 -28.08 12.04
CA PHE A 890 -55.48 -27.51 13.27
C PHE A 890 -54.10 -26.88 13.04
N PRO A 891 -53.77 -25.80 13.79
CA PRO A 891 -52.49 -25.12 13.64
C PRO A 891 -51.37 -25.88 14.39
N ILE A 892 -50.21 -25.93 13.76
CA ILE A 892 -48.96 -26.46 14.30
C ILE A 892 -47.89 -25.36 14.21
N VAL A 893 -47.13 -25.18 15.28
CA VAL A 893 -45.99 -24.28 15.35
C VAL A 893 -44.72 -25.12 15.38
N ILE A 894 -43.75 -24.79 14.52
CA ILE A 894 -42.40 -25.36 14.53
C ILE A 894 -41.41 -24.26 14.87
N THR A 895 -40.69 -24.42 15.96
CA THR A 895 -39.61 -23.51 16.41
C THR A 895 -38.32 -24.29 16.69
N GLY A 896 -37.23 -23.65 17.08
CA GLY A 896 -35.98 -24.36 17.41
C GLY A 896 -35.00 -24.31 16.25
N THR A 897 -34.32 -25.42 15.96
CA THR A 897 -33.38 -25.52 14.83
C THR A 897 -33.76 -26.66 13.88
N HIS A 898 -33.18 -26.71 12.68
CA HIS A 898 -33.30 -27.84 11.75
C HIS A 898 -32.94 -29.18 12.40
N GLU A 899 -31.92 -29.19 13.26
CA GLU A 899 -31.44 -30.38 13.96
C GLU A 899 -32.28 -30.77 15.18
N GLU A 900 -32.95 -29.81 15.83
CA GLU A 900 -33.79 -30.06 17.00
C GLU A 900 -35.09 -29.24 16.94
N PRO A 901 -36.02 -29.61 16.04
CA PRO A 901 -37.27 -28.88 15.86
C PRO A 901 -38.22 -29.12 17.04
N LYS A 902 -38.78 -28.03 17.57
CA LYS A 902 -39.76 -28.02 18.66
C LYS A 902 -41.16 -27.84 18.07
N ILE A 903 -41.97 -28.90 18.17
CA ILE A 903 -43.30 -28.97 17.58
C ILE A 903 -44.38 -28.73 18.64
N LYS A 904 -45.32 -27.82 18.38
CA LYS A 904 -46.50 -27.59 19.23
C LYS A 904 -47.78 -27.66 18.41
N ILE A 905 -48.66 -28.59 18.77
CA ILE A 905 -49.96 -28.77 18.16
C ILE A 905 -50.99 -27.86 18.84
N PHE A 906 -52.02 -27.41 18.08
CA PHE A 906 -53.06 -26.49 18.52
C PHE A 906 -52.52 -25.13 18.99
N SER A 907 -51.31 -24.76 18.55
CA SER A 907 -50.68 -23.49 18.87
C SER A 907 -50.58 -22.61 17.64
N LYS A 908 -50.74 -21.29 17.84
CA LYS A 908 -50.39 -20.26 16.85
C LYS A 908 -49.18 -19.42 17.30
N THR A 909 -48.71 -19.64 18.52
CA THR A 909 -47.67 -18.83 19.17
C THR A 909 -46.30 -19.45 18.92
N GLY A 910 -45.57 -18.92 17.93
CA GLY A 910 -44.17 -19.29 17.73
C GLY A 910 -43.20 -18.33 18.41
N GLN A 911 -42.01 -18.23 17.84
CA GLN A 911 -40.89 -17.54 18.46
C GLN A 911 -40.16 -16.73 17.41
N LYS A 912 -40.44 -15.42 17.36
CA LYS A 912 -39.87 -14.51 16.36
C LYS A 912 -38.34 -14.60 16.39
N ILE A 913 -37.73 -14.74 15.22
CA ILE A 913 -36.30 -14.57 14.99
C ILE A 913 -36.06 -13.08 14.75
N ASN A 914 -35.12 -12.47 15.48
CA ASN A 914 -34.72 -11.09 15.22
C ASN A 914 -33.55 -11.10 14.25
N ASP A 915 -33.60 -10.18 13.31
CA ASP A 915 -32.65 -10.05 12.22
C ASP A 915 -31.22 -9.81 12.73
N ALA A 916 -30.26 -10.25 11.92
CA ALA A 916 -28.86 -9.87 12.07
C ALA A 916 -28.71 -8.35 11.90
N VAL A 917 -27.60 -7.82 12.41
CA VAL A 917 -27.20 -6.43 12.19
C VAL A 917 -25.88 -6.47 11.44
N TYR A 918 -25.92 -6.03 10.19
CA TYR A 918 -24.77 -5.96 9.30
C TYR A 918 -24.40 -4.49 9.04
N ASP A 919 -23.11 -4.20 9.11
CA ASP A 919 -22.53 -2.91 8.75
C ASP A 919 -22.00 -2.99 7.31
N GLU A 920 -22.85 -2.61 6.36
CA GLU A 920 -22.50 -2.55 4.92
C GLU A 920 -21.27 -1.67 4.67
N LYS A 921 -21.07 -0.60 5.45
CA LYS A 921 -19.96 0.33 5.20
C LYS A 921 -18.61 -0.29 5.50
N ASN A 922 -18.56 -1.22 6.46
CA ASN A 922 -17.33 -1.84 6.92
C ASN A 922 -17.28 -3.36 6.64
N ASN A 923 -18.26 -3.89 5.90
CA ASN A 923 -18.47 -5.31 5.64
C ASN A 923 -18.33 -6.19 6.88
N LYS A 924 -19.07 -5.83 7.94
CA LYS A 924 -18.92 -6.46 9.26
C LYS A 924 -20.25 -6.83 9.88
N VAL A 925 -20.36 -8.09 10.31
CA VAL A 925 -21.44 -8.56 11.17
C VAL A 925 -21.27 -7.94 12.56
N ILE A 926 -22.22 -7.09 12.97
CA ILE A 926 -22.27 -6.51 14.32
C ILE A 926 -22.93 -7.48 15.28
N ARG A 927 -23.98 -8.18 14.81
CA ARG A 927 -24.76 -9.12 15.60
C ARG A 927 -25.42 -10.15 14.69
N GLU A 928 -25.28 -11.42 15.01
CA GLU A 928 -26.02 -12.51 14.37
C GLU A 928 -27.51 -12.46 14.74
N GLU A 929 -28.34 -13.13 13.96
CA GLU A 929 -29.75 -13.35 14.25
C GLU A 929 -29.93 -14.09 15.58
N LYS A 930 -31.05 -13.83 16.25
CA LYS A 930 -31.35 -14.52 17.50
C LYS A 930 -32.82 -14.61 17.78
N VAL A 931 -33.22 -15.73 18.37
CA VAL A 931 -34.59 -15.93 18.78
C VAL A 931 -34.98 -14.95 19.90
N SER A 932 -36.15 -14.34 19.77
CA SER A 932 -36.68 -13.40 20.76
C SER A 932 -36.82 -14.07 22.14
N LYS A 933 -36.34 -13.38 23.18
CA LYS A 933 -36.56 -13.81 24.58
C LYS A 933 -38.06 -13.71 24.87
N LYS A 934 -38.66 -14.79 25.39
CA LYS A 934 -40.03 -14.75 25.89
C LYS A 934 -40.14 -13.62 26.91
N LYS A 935 -41.05 -12.66 26.70
CA LYS A 935 -41.52 -11.81 27.79
C LYS A 935 -42.14 -12.75 28.82
N VAL A 936 -41.45 -12.95 29.94
CA VAL A 936 -42.04 -13.58 31.12
C VAL A 936 -43.17 -12.62 31.54
N LYS A 937 -44.40 -13.09 31.42
CA LYS A 937 -45.58 -12.39 31.95
C LYS A 937 -45.73 -12.75 33.41
#